data_AF-A0A237KGN8-F1
#
_entry.id   AF-A0A237KGN8-F1
#
_cell.length_a   1.000
_cell.length_b   1.000
_cell.length_c   1.000
_cell.angle_alpha   90.00
_cell.angle_beta   90.00
_cell.angle_gamma   90.00
#
_symmetry.space_group_name_H-M   'P 1'
#
loop_
_entity.id
_entity.type
_entity.pdbx_description
1 polymer ?
#
loop_
_entity_poly.entity_id
_entity_poly.type
_entity_poly.pdbx_seq_one_letter_code
_entity_poly.pdbx_strand_id
1 'polypeptide(L)'
;MFKEIFTRLIRHLPSRLVHRDPLPGAQQTVNAAVPPSLSAHCLKMAVMPEEELWKTFDTHPEGLNLAEVESAREQHGENKLPAQQPSPWWVHLWVCYRNPFNILLTILGAISYATEDLFAAGVIALMVAISTLLNFIQEARSTKAADALKAMVSNTATVLRVINDKGENGWLEIPIDQLVPGDIIKLAAGDMIPADLRILQARDLFVAQASLTGESLPVEKAATTRQPEHSNPLECDTLCFMGTTVVSGTAQAMVIATGANTWFGQLAGRVSEQESEPNAFQQGISRVSMLLIRFMLVMAPVVLLINGYTKGDWWEAALFALSVAVGLTPEMLPMIVTSTLARGAVKLSKQKVIVKHLDAIQNFGAMDILCTDKTGTLTQDKIVLENHTDISGKTSERVLHSAWLNSHYQTGLKNLLDTAVLEGTDEESARSLASRWQKIDEIPFDFERRRMSVVVAENTEHHQLVCKGALQEILNVCSQVRHNGEIVPLDDTMLRKIKRVTDTLNRQGLRVVAVATKYLPAREGDYQRADESDLILEGYIAFLDPPKETTAPALKALKASGITVKILTGDSELVAAKVCHEVGLDAGEVVIGSDIETLSDDELANLAQRTTLFARLTPMHKERIVTLLKREGHVVGFMGDGINDAPALRAADIGISVDGAVDIAREAADIILLEKSLMVLEEGVIEGRRTFANMLKYIKMTASSNFGNVFSVLVASAFLPFLPMLPLHLLIQNLLYDVSQVAIPFDNVDDEQIQKPQRWNPADLGRFMVFFGPISSIFDILTFCLMWWVFHANTPETQTLFQSGWFVVGLLSQTLIVHMIRTRRVPFIQSCASWPLMIMTVIVMIVGIALPFSPLASYLQLQALPLSYFPWLVAILAGYMTLTQLVKGFYSRRYGWQ
;
A
#
# COMPACT_ATOMS: atom_id res chain seq x y z
N MET A 1 8.25 40.00 -10.05
CA MET A 1 7.76 40.86 -8.95
C MET A 1 6.66 40.23 -8.09
N PHE A 2 5.38 40.13 -8.49
CA PHE A 2 4.33 39.50 -7.63
C PHE A 2 4.62 38.03 -7.30
N LYS A 3 5.16 37.28 -8.28
CA LYS A 3 5.59 35.88 -8.11
C LYS A 3 6.73 35.74 -7.10
N GLU A 4 7.70 36.66 -7.08
CA GLU A 4 8.86 36.66 -6.16
C GLU A 4 8.53 37.13 -4.74
N ILE A 5 7.65 38.11 -4.60
CA ILE A 5 7.14 38.56 -3.29
C ILE A 5 6.37 37.40 -2.65
N PHE A 6 5.60 36.65 -3.45
CA PHE A 6 4.86 35.46 -3.00
C PHE A 6 5.78 34.31 -2.58
N THR A 7 6.87 34.04 -3.31
CA THR A 7 7.86 33.02 -2.90
C THR A 7 8.59 33.42 -1.61
N ARG A 8 8.80 34.73 -1.38
CA ARG A 8 9.42 35.24 -0.13
C ARG A 8 8.46 35.21 1.06
N LEU A 9 7.16 35.47 0.86
CA LEU A 9 6.15 35.41 1.93
C LEU A 9 5.92 33.95 2.39
N ILE A 10 5.88 33.00 1.43
CA ILE A 10 5.73 31.56 1.72
C ILE A 10 6.96 30.98 2.41
N ARG A 11 8.17 31.49 2.11
CA ARG A 11 9.40 31.10 2.83
C ARG A 11 9.42 31.51 4.31
N HIS A 12 8.61 32.48 4.71
CA HIS A 12 8.55 33.01 6.08
C HIS A 12 7.30 32.62 6.87
N LEU A 13 6.32 31.96 6.24
CA LEU A 13 5.34 31.17 6.99
C LEU A 13 6.08 29.96 7.58
N PRO A 14 6.07 29.75 8.90
CA PRO A 14 6.78 28.63 9.48
C PRO A 14 6.17 27.34 8.92
N SER A 15 6.93 26.60 8.12
CA SER A 15 6.59 25.25 7.64
C SER A 15 6.19 24.31 8.78
N ARG A 16 6.61 24.62 10.01
CA ARG A 16 6.20 23.99 11.29
C ARG A 16 4.71 24.09 11.64
N LEU A 17 3.97 25.05 11.10
CA LEU A 17 2.52 25.16 11.37
C LEU A 17 1.67 24.26 10.47
N VAL A 18 2.20 23.81 9.34
CA VAL A 18 1.48 23.03 8.32
C VAL A 18 1.96 21.58 8.27
N HIS A 19 3.23 21.31 8.60
CA HIS A 19 3.71 19.95 8.79
C HIS A 19 3.42 19.46 10.22
N ARG A 20 2.95 18.21 10.32
CA ARG A 20 2.97 17.45 11.57
C ARG A 20 4.43 17.39 12.02
N ASP A 21 4.82 18.23 12.97
CA ASP A 21 6.10 18.07 13.64
C ASP A 21 6.08 16.68 14.29
N PRO A 22 7.07 15.80 14.03
CA PRO A 22 7.24 14.61 14.84
C PRO A 22 7.43 15.06 16.30
N LEU A 23 6.90 14.25 17.22
CA LEU A 23 6.81 14.54 18.67
C LEU A 23 8.07 15.24 19.23
N PRO A 24 7.93 16.19 20.17
CA PRO A 24 9.08 16.75 20.87
C PRO A 24 9.77 15.62 21.65
N GLY A 25 10.91 15.17 21.12
CA GLY A 25 11.63 13.95 21.54
C GLY A 25 12.15 13.14 20.35
N ALA A 26 11.42 13.12 19.23
CA ALA A 26 11.82 12.42 18.01
C ALA A 26 13.00 13.10 17.29
N GLN A 27 13.08 14.43 17.32
CA GLN A 27 14.21 15.15 16.69
C GLN A 27 15.56 14.91 17.39
N GLN A 28 15.59 14.48 18.66
CA GLN A 28 16.84 14.20 19.37
C GLN A 28 17.44 12.83 19.01
N THR A 29 16.67 11.89 18.48
CA THR A 29 17.15 10.57 18.05
C THR A 29 17.59 10.54 16.58
N VAL A 30 17.15 11.48 15.75
CA VAL A 30 17.39 11.49 14.28
C VAL A 30 18.87 11.72 13.92
N ASN A 31 19.62 12.49 14.72
CA ASN A 31 21.02 12.86 14.41
C ASN A 31 22.10 12.16 15.28
N ALA A 32 21.74 11.22 16.16
CA ALA A 32 22.71 10.56 17.03
C ALA A 32 23.39 9.37 16.32
N ALA A 33 24.73 9.36 16.19
CA ALA A 33 25.47 8.18 15.70
C ALA A 33 25.01 6.90 16.44
N VAL A 34 24.97 5.75 15.76
CA VAL A 34 24.63 4.47 16.40
C VAL A 34 25.46 4.36 17.69
N PRO A 35 24.85 4.08 18.85
CA PRO A 35 25.56 4.11 20.11
C PRO A 35 26.81 3.22 20.02
N PRO A 36 28.01 3.72 20.34
CA PRO A 36 29.22 2.90 20.27
C PRO A 36 29.15 1.66 21.18
N SER A 37 28.29 1.70 22.20
CA SER A 37 27.95 0.54 23.04
C SER A 37 27.28 -0.59 22.28
N LEU A 38 26.44 -0.30 21.28
CA LEU A 38 25.78 -1.31 20.45
C LEU A 38 26.78 -1.98 19.52
N SER A 39 27.61 -1.19 18.83
CA SER A 39 28.66 -1.74 17.96
C SER A 39 29.61 -2.64 18.75
N ALA A 40 30.04 -2.22 19.94
CA ALA A 40 30.87 -3.04 20.82
C ALA A 40 30.15 -4.32 21.27
N HIS A 41 28.85 -4.25 21.55
CA HIS A 41 28.05 -5.42 21.92
C HIS A 41 27.96 -6.44 20.77
N CYS A 42 27.61 -6.00 19.55
CA CYS A 42 27.56 -6.86 18.38
C CYS A 42 28.91 -7.51 18.09
N LEU A 43 30.01 -6.74 18.11
CA LEU A 43 31.36 -7.27 17.91
C LEU A 43 31.74 -8.31 18.98
N LYS A 44 31.36 -8.09 20.25
CA LYS A 44 31.57 -9.07 21.32
C LYS A 44 30.80 -10.37 21.03
N MET A 45 29.53 -10.28 20.64
CA MET A 45 28.69 -11.45 20.33
C MET A 45 29.17 -12.20 19.07
N ALA A 46 29.74 -11.50 18.09
CA ALA A 46 30.24 -12.08 16.85
C ALA A 46 31.35 -13.13 17.06
N VAL A 47 32.21 -12.91 18.07
CA VAL A 47 33.40 -13.73 18.34
C VAL A 47 33.19 -14.69 19.53
N MET A 48 32.11 -14.51 20.31
CA MET A 48 31.82 -15.33 21.48
C MET A 48 31.59 -16.82 21.11
N PRO A 49 32.18 -17.77 21.86
CA PRO A 49 31.90 -19.20 21.68
C PRO A 49 30.46 -19.56 22.05
N GLU A 50 29.92 -20.63 21.46
CA GLU A 50 28.54 -21.07 21.69
C GLU A 50 28.20 -21.32 23.17
N GLU A 51 29.10 -21.97 23.93
CA GLU A 51 28.89 -22.22 25.36
C GLU A 51 28.72 -20.95 26.21
N GLU A 52 29.39 -19.86 25.81
CA GLU A 52 29.29 -18.57 26.51
C GLU A 52 28.04 -17.80 26.05
N LEU A 53 27.63 -17.97 24.79
CA LEU A 53 26.35 -17.45 24.28
C LEU A 53 25.16 -18.05 25.05
N TRP A 54 25.16 -19.37 25.26
CA TRP A 54 24.13 -20.07 26.06
C TRP A 54 23.99 -19.53 27.48
N LYS A 55 25.11 -19.23 28.14
CA LYS A 55 25.13 -18.65 29.49
C LYS A 55 24.77 -17.16 29.51
N THR A 56 25.10 -16.42 28.46
CA THR A 56 24.87 -14.97 28.43
C THR A 56 23.40 -14.65 28.21
N PHE A 57 22.69 -15.47 27.44
CA PHE A 57 21.28 -15.30 27.11
C PHE A 57 20.35 -16.26 27.87
N ASP A 58 20.88 -16.98 28.87
CA ASP A 58 20.14 -17.99 29.65
C ASP A 58 19.29 -18.93 28.76
N THR A 59 19.91 -19.44 27.69
CA THR A 59 19.24 -20.27 26.67
C THR A 59 19.90 -21.62 26.50
N HIS A 60 19.20 -22.54 25.82
CA HIS A 60 19.56 -23.94 25.71
C HIS A 60 19.47 -24.45 24.27
N PRO A 61 20.28 -25.46 23.87
CA PRO A 61 20.20 -26.07 22.54
C PRO A 61 18.83 -26.65 22.20
N GLU A 62 18.02 -26.95 23.21
CA GLU A 62 16.67 -27.49 23.07
C GLU A 62 15.60 -26.39 22.87
N GLY A 63 15.97 -25.11 22.96
CA GLY A 63 15.06 -23.96 22.93
C GLY A 63 14.55 -23.55 24.31
N LEU A 64 13.94 -22.37 24.39
CA LEU A 64 13.39 -21.82 25.63
C LEU A 64 12.04 -22.45 26.01
N ASN A 65 11.76 -22.50 27.31
CA ASN A 65 10.44 -22.83 27.84
C ASN A 65 9.54 -21.58 27.99
N LEU A 66 8.25 -21.79 28.25
CA LEU A 66 7.28 -20.70 28.30
C LEU A 66 7.56 -19.69 29.43
N ALA A 67 8.04 -20.15 30.59
CA ALA A 67 8.37 -19.28 31.72
C ALA A 67 9.61 -18.41 31.45
N GLU A 68 10.63 -18.96 30.80
CA GLU A 68 11.82 -18.23 30.35
C GLU A 68 11.46 -17.16 29.31
N VAL A 69 10.59 -17.50 28.37
CA VAL A 69 10.10 -16.54 27.36
C VAL A 69 9.34 -15.39 28.02
N GLU A 70 8.47 -15.66 29.00
CA GLU A 70 7.76 -14.62 29.74
C GLU A 70 8.72 -13.70 30.52
N SER A 71 9.71 -14.28 31.21
CA SER A 71 10.75 -13.52 31.93
C SER A 71 11.57 -12.63 30.98
N ALA A 72 12.02 -13.19 29.85
CA ALA A 72 12.76 -12.43 28.84
C ALA A 72 11.91 -11.31 28.23
N ARG A 73 10.60 -11.54 28.04
CA ARG A 73 9.65 -10.54 27.54
C ARG A 73 9.41 -9.40 28.53
N GLU A 74 9.35 -9.69 29.83
CA GLU A 74 9.25 -8.65 30.87
C GLU A 74 10.52 -7.77 30.91
N GLN A 75 11.69 -8.36 30.68
CA GLN A 75 12.97 -7.66 30.72
C GLN A 75 13.25 -6.83 29.46
N HIS A 76 13.00 -7.39 28.28
CA HIS A 76 13.40 -6.79 27.00
C HIS A 76 12.24 -6.16 26.23
N GLY A 77 10.99 -6.48 26.58
CA GLY A 77 9.80 -6.07 25.85
C GLY A 77 9.55 -6.91 24.59
N GLU A 78 8.51 -6.54 23.84
CA GLU A 78 8.16 -7.17 22.56
C GLU A 78 9.13 -6.75 21.44
N ASN A 79 9.29 -7.60 20.43
CA ASN A 79 10.08 -7.30 19.24
C ASN A 79 9.33 -6.33 18.29
N LYS A 80 9.14 -5.09 18.75
CA LYS A 80 8.47 -4.00 18.03
C LYS A 80 9.36 -2.77 17.93
N LEU A 81 9.34 -2.12 16.77
CA LEU A 81 10.08 -0.88 16.55
C LEU A 81 9.40 0.32 17.25
N PRO A 82 10.16 1.27 17.82
CA PRO A 82 9.62 2.41 18.58
C PRO A 82 8.60 3.28 17.81
N ALA A 83 8.70 3.34 16.49
CA ALA A 83 7.85 4.18 15.63
C ALA A 83 6.37 3.72 15.56
N GLN A 84 6.00 2.59 16.17
CA GLN A 84 4.64 2.05 16.13
C GLN A 84 3.79 2.35 17.37
N GLN A 85 4.27 3.12 18.35
CA GLN A 85 3.43 3.44 19.51
C GLN A 85 2.38 4.50 19.15
N PRO A 86 1.07 4.23 19.36
CA PRO A 86 0.02 5.20 19.10
C PRO A 86 0.22 6.42 19.98
N SER A 87 0.05 7.60 19.38
CA SER A 87 0.17 8.86 20.13
C SER A 87 -0.82 8.88 21.30
N PRO A 88 -0.41 9.35 22.49
CA PRO A 88 -1.33 9.49 23.60
C PRO A 88 -2.52 10.37 23.24
N TRP A 89 -3.69 10.07 23.83
CA TRP A 89 -4.94 10.75 23.48
C TRP A 89 -4.89 12.27 23.65
N TRP A 90 -4.13 12.77 24.65
CA TRP A 90 -3.95 14.22 24.88
C TRP A 90 -3.11 14.89 23.80
N VAL A 91 -2.10 14.20 23.26
CA VAL A 91 -1.30 14.71 22.14
C VAL A 91 -2.15 14.77 20.89
N HIS A 92 -2.93 13.72 20.63
CA HIS A 92 -3.85 13.69 19.50
C HIS A 92 -4.89 14.82 19.60
N LEU A 93 -5.49 15.03 20.77
CA LEU A 93 -6.40 16.15 21.02
C LEU A 93 -5.75 17.52 20.77
N TRP A 94 -4.51 17.70 21.22
CA TRP A 94 -3.75 18.94 20.96
C TRP A 94 -3.47 19.15 19.47
N VAL A 95 -3.18 18.08 18.71
CA VAL A 95 -2.99 18.15 17.26
C VAL A 95 -4.29 18.55 16.55
N CYS A 96 -5.44 17.97 16.94
CA CYS A 96 -6.74 18.37 16.41
C CYS A 96 -7.08 19.85 16.74
N TYR A 97 -6.66 20.34 17.91
CA TYR A 97 -6.82 21.73 18.30
C TYR A 97 -5.86 22.68 17.58
N ARG A 98 -4.60 22.28 17.33
CA ARG A 98 -3.54 23.07 16.65
C ARG A 98 -3.78 23.19 15.14
N ASN A 99 -5.03 23.25 14.72
CA ASN A 99 -5.41 23.63 13.37
C ASN A 99 -5.32 25.16 13.24
N PRO A 100 -4.70 25.72 12.19
CA PRO A 100 -4.65 27.16 11.94
C PRO A 100 -6.01 27.86 12.09
N PHE A 101 -7.11 27.17 11.75
CA PHE A 101 -8.47 27.68 11.87
C PHE A 101 -8.94 27.79 13.32
N ASN A 102 -8.78 26.73 14.12
CA ASN A 102 -9.13 26.76 15.55
C ASN A 102 -8.28 27.79 16.31
N ILE A 103 -6.99 27.91 15.96
CA ILE A 103 -6.12 28.95 16.49
C ILE A 103 -6.66 30.35 16.13
N LEU A 104 -7.06 30.56 14.88
CA LEU A 104 -7.58 31.84 14.42
C LEU A 104 -8.93 32.20 15.06
N LEU A 105 -9.81 31.22 15.26
CA LEU A 105 -11.06 31.40 16.01
C LEU A 105 -10.80 31.66 17.48
N THR A 106 -9.84 30.99 18.10
CA THR A 106 -9.45 31.30 19.48
C THR A 106 -8.89 32.73 19.57
N ILE A 107 -8.13 33.20 18.57
CA ILE A 107 -7.70 34.61 18.50
C ILE A 107 -8.91 35.53 18.37
N LEU A 108 -9.87 35.21 17.50
CA LEU A 108 -11.10 36.01 17.33
C LEU A 108 -11.93 36.05 18.62
N GLY A 109 -12.10 34.91 19.29
CA GLY A 109 -12.78 34.80 20.58
C GLY A 109 -12.05 35.57 21.69
N ALA A 110 -10.71 35.58 21.69
CA ALA A 110 -9.91 36.38 22.61
C ALA A 110 -10.07 37.89 22.34
N ILE A 111 -10.16 38.29 21.07
CA ILE A 111 -10.46 39.68 20.69
C ILE A 111 -11.88 40.05 21.14
N SER A 112 -12.89 39.20 20.88
CA SER A 112 -14.27 39.42 21.34
C SER A 112 -14.36 39.55 22.86
N TYR A 113 -13.60 38.73 23.60
CA TYR A 113 -13.50 38.84 25.05
C TYR A 113 -12.86 40.17 25.47
N ALA A 114 -11.80 40.62 24.78
CA ALA A 114 -11.14 41.90 25.03
C ALA A 114 -12.03 43.11 24.70
N THR A 115 -12.96 42.98 23.75
CA THR A 115 -13.97 44.01 23.43
C THR A 115 -15.22 43.93 24.32
N GLU A 116 -15.16 43.19 25.43
CA GLU A 116 -16.27 42.96 26.39
C GLU A 116 -17.52 42.27 25.81
N ASP A 117 -17.42 41.66 24.63
CA ASP A 117 -18.47 40.81 24.06
C ASP A 117 -18.31 39.37 24.56
N LEU A 118 -18.62 39.18 25.85
CA LEU A 118 -18.57 37.87 26.52
C LEU A 118 -19.47 36.83 25.85
N PHE A 119 -20.54 37.27 25.20
CA PHE A 119 -21.47 36.39 24.52
C PHE A 119 -20.87 35.84 23.22
N ALA A 120 -20.37 36.70 22.33
CA ALA A 120 -19.71 36.26 21.11
C ALA A 120 -18.47 35.41 21.42
N ALA A 121 -17.68 35.79 22.43
CA ALA A 121 -16.53 35.00 22.88
C ALA A 121 -16.96 33.60 23.36
N GLY A 122 -18.04 33.48 24.13
CA GLY A 122 -18.59 32.21 24.59
C GLY A 122 -19.10 31.31 23.46
N VAL A 123 -19.77 31.89 22.45
CA VAL A 123 -20.24 31.14 21.28
C VAL A 123 -19.05 30.65 20.44
N ILE A 124 -18.06 31.50 20.17
CA ILE A 124 -16.85 31.11 19.43
C ILE A 124 -16.10 29.99 20.17
N ALA A 125 -15.96 30.09 21.50
CA ALA A 125 -15.32 29.06 22.31
C ALA A 125 -16.08 27.71 22.24
N LEU A 126 -17.43 27.74 22.32
CA LEU A 126 -18.26 26.55 22.16
C LEU A 126 -18.11 25.94 20.77
N MET A 127 -18.04 26.75 19.72
CA MET A 127 -17.85 26.28 18.35
C MET A 127 -16.50 25.61 18.15
N VAL A 128 -15.41 26.22 18.66
CA VAL A 128 -14.07 25.61 18.63
C VAL A 128 -14.05 24.30 19.41
N ALA A 129 -14.72 24.23 20.55
CA ALA A 129 -14.82 23.00 21.34
C ALA A 129 -15.57 21.89 20.59
N ILE A 130 -16.71 22.20 19.97
CA ILE A 130 -17.48 21.23 19.17
C ILE A 130 -16.67 20.78 17.95
N SER A 131 -16.06 21.69 17.20
CA SER A 131 -15.23 21.35 16.03
C SER A 131 -14.05 20.45 16.41
N THR A 132 -13.29 20.84 17.44
CA THR A 132 -12.15 20.06 17.93
C THR A 132 -12.57 18.68 18.42
N LEU A 133 -13.68 18.57 19.15
CA LEU A 133 -14.19 17.30 19.65
C LEU A 133 -14.67 16.39 18.53
N LEU A 134 -15.40 16.95 17.55
CA LEU A 134 -15.86 16.20 16.38
C LEU A 134 -14.67 15.68 15.56
N ASN A 135 -13.65 16.52 15.33
CA ASN A 135 -12.42 16.12 14.64
C ASN A 135 -11.69 15.01 15.41
N PHE A 136 -11.50 15.17 16.72
CA PHE A 136 -10.84 14.18 17.57
C PHE A 136 -11.55 12.83 17.58
N ILE A 137 -12.87 12.80 17.78
CA ILE A 137 -13.66 11.55 17.80
C ILE A 137 -13.63 10.86 16.43
N GLN A 138 -13.76 11.62 15.34
CA GLN A 138 -13.80 11.06 13.99
C GLN A 138 -12.44 10.54 13.53
N GLU A 139 -11.37 11.28 13.82
CA GLU A 139 -10.00 10.87 13.51
C GLU A 139 -9.61 9.64 14.34
N ALA A 140 -9.86 9.64 15.66
CA ALA A 140 -9.56 8.50 16.52
C ALA A 140 -10.28 7.21 16.08
N ARG A 141 -11.57 7.30 15.69
CA ARG A 141 -12.32 6.14 15.18
C ARG A 141 -11.74 5.62 13.86
N SER A 142 -11.35 6.52 12.96
CA SER A 142 -10.80 6.16 11.65
C SER A 142 -9.42 5.52 11.79
N THR A 143 -8.56 6.07 12.65
CA THR A 143 -7.23 5.52 12.93
C THR A 143 -7.31 4.15 13.60
N LYS A 144 -8.19 3.97 14.61
CA LYS A 144 -8.37 2.66 15.25
C LYS A 144 -8.80 1.56 14.26
N ALA A 145 -9.64 1.90 13.29
CA ALA A 145 -10.04 0.97 12.24
C ALA A 145 -8.85 0.61 11.33
N ALA A 146 -8.00 1.58 11.01
CA ALA A 146 -6.78 1.35 10.23
C ALA A 146 -5.75 0.48 10.98
N ASP A 147 -5.52 0.75 12.26
CA ASP A 147 -4.59 -0.02 13.10
C ASP A 147 -5.00 -1.49 13.24
N ALA A 148 -6.31 -1.74 13.42
CA ALA A 148 -6.86 -3.09 13.48
C ALA A 148 -6.63 -3.87 12.18
N LEU A 149 -6.66 -3.19 11.02
CA LEU A 149 -6.40 -3.81 9.73
C LEU A 149 -4.91 -4.14 9.55
N LYS A 150 -4.02 -3.22 9.98
CA LYS A 150 -2.56 -3.44 9.94
C LYS A 150 -2.14 -4.65 10.78
N ALA A 151 -2.80 -4.87 11.92
CA ALA A 151 -2.52 -6.01 12.80
C ALA A 151 -2.88 -7.39 12.19
N MET A 152 -3.67 -7.44 11.10
CA MET A 152 -4.01 -8.71 10.43
C MET A 152 -2.88 -9.24 9.55
N VAL A 153 -1.81 -8.47 9.34
CA VAL A 153 -0.64 -8.83 8.53
C VAL A 153 0.59 -8.82 9.44
N SER A 154 0.73 -9.86 10.27
CA SER A 154 1.97 -10.11 10.98
C SER A 154 2.79 -11.17 10.25
N ASN A 155 4.08 -10.92 10.12
CA ASN A 155 5.03 -11.94 9.67
C ASN A 155 5.31 -12.90 10.83
N THR A 156 5.64 -14.14 10.48
CA THR A 156 5.95 -15.22 11.40
C THR A 156 7.44 -15.57 11.32
N ALA A 157 7.95 -16.21 12.37
CA ALA A 157 9.29 -16.79 12.40
C ALA A 157 9.20 -18.22 12.92
N THR A 158 10.03 -19.11 12.37
CA THR A 158 10.14 -20.49 12.85
C THR A 158 11.14 -20.56 13.99
N VAL A 159 10.67 -20.88 15.19
CA VAL A 159 11.43 -20.85 16.44
C VAL A 159 11.44 -22.24 17.08
N LEU A 160 12.58 -22.63 17.65
CA LEU A 160 12.70 -23.82 18.48
C LEU A 160 12.33 -23.49 19.92
N ARG A 161 11.26 -24.11 20.43
CA ARG A 161 10.82 -23.97 21.83
C ARG A 161 10.38 -25.31 22.39
N VAL A 162 10.30 -25.39 23.71
CA VAL A 162 9.71 -26.53 24.43
C VAL A 162 8.18 -26.47 24.29
N ILE A 163 7.57 -27.50 23.71
CA ILE A 163 6.15 -27.56 23.34
C ILE A 163 5.29 -28.03 24.52
N ASN A 164 5.81 -28.95 25.34
CA ASN A 164 5.04 -29.63 26.39
C ASN A 164 5.76 -29.58 27.76
N ASP A 165 5.00 -29.69 28.84
CA ASP A 165 5.51 -29.83 30.24
C ASP A 165 6.43 -31.05 30.44
N LYS A 166 6.47 -31.97 29.46
CA LYS A 166 7.36 -33.13 29.42
C LYS A 166 8.77 -32.81 28.92
N GLY A 167 9.04 -31.57 28.49
CA GLY A 167 10.34 -31.16 27.96
C GLY A 167 10.56 -31.51 26.48
N GLU A 168 9.51 -31.84 25.73
CA GLU A 168 9.62 -32.10 24.30
C GLU A 168 9.80 -30.79 23.53
N ASN A 169 10.83 -30.70 22.69
CA ASN A 169 11.11 -29.53 21.87
C ASN A 169 10.63 -29.71 20.42
N GLY A 170 10.34 -28.58 19.77
CA GLY A 170 10.05 -28.61 18.34
C GLY A 170 9.96 -27.22 17.72
N TRP A 171 9.90 -27.22 16.40
CA TRP A 171 9.85 -26.02 15.59
C TRP A 171 8.41 -25.51 15.51
N LEU A 172 8.17 -24.32 16.02
CA LEU A 172 6.89 -23.64 16.04
C LEU A 172 6.97 -22.37 15.22
N GLU A 173 5.91 -22.08 14.48
CA GLU A 173 5.77 -20.83 13.75
C GLU A 173 5.03 -19.82 14.64
N ILE A 174 5.70 -18.73 15.03
CA ILE A 174 5.15 -17.70 15.91
C ILE A 174 5.25 -16.32 15.28
N PRO A 175 4.38 -15.36 15.62
CA PRO A 175 4.50 -13.97 15.20
C PRO A 175 5.86 -13.36 15.60
N ILE A 176 6.48 -12.58 14.69
CA ILE A 176 7.81 -11.97 14.90
C ILE A 176 7.87 -11.07 16.15
N ASP A 177 6.75 -10.44 16.53
CA ASP A 177 6.67 -9.58 17.71
C ASP A 177 6.82 -10.32 19.04
N GLN A 178 6.62 -11.65 19.01
CA GLN A 178 6.73 -12.52 20.18
C GLN A 178 8.14 -13.10 20.39
N LEU A 179 9.08 -12.78 19.50
CA LEU A 179 10.49 -13.16 19.64
C LEU A 179 11.13 -12.44 20.81
N VAL A 180 11.96 -13.17 21.56
CA VAL A 180 12.76 -12.65 22.67
C VAL A 180 14.24 -12.97 22.46
N PRO A 181 15.17 -12.18 23.04
CA PRO A 181 16.57 -12.56 23.06
C PRO A 181 16.75 -13.96 23.67
N GLY A 182 17.60 -14.79 23.06
CA GLY A 182 17.81 -16.19 23.43
C GLY A 182 16.98 -17.21 22.63
N ASP A 183 15.94 -16.79 21.90
CA ASP A 183 15.20 -17.69 20.99
C ASP A 183 16.13 -18.22 19.89
N ILE A 184 16.01 -19.51 19.56
CA ILE A 184 16.70 -20.13 18.43
C ILE A 184 15.74 -20.19 17.25
N ILE A 185 16.13 -19.63 16.12
CA ILE A 185 15.31 -19.57 14.91
C ILE A 185 15.96 -20.30 13.75
N LYS A 186 15.11 -20.80 12.85
CA LYS A 186 15.54 -21.37 11.57
C LYS A 186 15.29 -20.37 10.45
N LEU A 187 16.29 -20.19 9.61
CA LEU A 187 16.26 -19.34 8.42
C LEU A 187 16.44 -20.18 7.16
N ALA A 188 15.66 -19.87 6.14
CA ALA A 188 15.79 -20.40 4.79
C ALA A 188 15.75 -19.27 3.76
N ALA A 189 16.12 -19.59 2.52
CA ALA A 189 16.06 -18.65 1.40
C ALA A 189 14.64 -18.05 1.23
N GLY A 190 14.55 -16.72 1.21
CA GLY A 190 13.30 -15.97 1.12
C GLY A 190 12.81 -15.38 2.44
N ASP A 191 13.31 -15.87 3.57
CA ASP A 191 12.94 -15.36 4.89
C ASP A 191 13.52 -13.96 5.11
N MET A 192 12.73 -13.12 5.77
CA MET A 192 13.24 -11.87 6.34
C MET A 192 13.88 -12.16 7.69
N ILE A 193 15.03 -11.55 7.96
CA ILE A 193 15.68 -11.67 9.26
C ILE A 193 14.86 -10.88 10.30
N PRO A 194 14.25 -11.55 11.30
CA PRO A 194 13.19 -10.96 12.12
C PRO A 194 13.70 -10.14 13.32
N ALA A 195 14.97 -10.31 13.67
CA ALA A 195 15.66 -9.69 14.79
C ALA A 195 17.17 -9.68 14.49
N ASP A 196 18.01 -9.10 15.34
CA ASP A 196 19.46 -9.29 15.18
C ASP A 196 19.85 -10.65 15.73
N LEU A 197 20.64 -11.40 14.98
CA LEU A 197 20.92 -12.81 15.22
C LEU A 197 22.42 -13.12 15.19
N ARG A 198 22.79 -14.14 15.96
CA ARG A 198 24.09 -14.81 15.92
C ARG A 198 23.91 -16.21 15.33
N ILE A 199 24.58 -16.50 14.21
CA ILE A 199 24.47 -17.78 13.51
C ILE A 199 25.11 -18.88 14.34
N LEU A 200 24.43 -20.01 14.51
CA LEU A 200 24.96 -21.20 15.17
C LEU A 200 25.38 -22.25 14.14
N GLN A 201 24.58 -22.38 13.08
CA GLN A 201 24.86 -23.29 11.97
C GLN A 201 24.46 -22.61 10.68
N ALA A 202 25.27 -22.74 9.63
CA ALA A 202 24.97 -22.23 8.30
C ALA A 202 25.43 -23.21 7.22
N ARG A 203 24.66 -23.32 6.14
CA ARG A 203 25.02 -24.04 4.91
C ARG A 203 24.75 -23.14 3.72
N ASP A 204 25.80 -22.73 3.03
CA ASP A 204 25.76 -21.82 1.86
C ASP A 204 24.85 -20.59 2.11
N LEU A 205 24.90 -19.99 3.30
CA LEU A 205 24.01 -18.88 3.68
C LEU A 205 24.50 -17.58 3.05
N PHE A 206 23.68 -16.98 2.19
CA PHE A 206 23.92 -15.64 1.63
C PHE A 206 22.79 -14.71 2.01
N VAL A 207 23.13 -13.53 2.52
CA VAL A 207 22.18 -12.53 2.99
C VAL A 207 22.35 -11.25 2.18
N ALA A 208 21.24 -10.72 1.65
CA ALA A 208 21.21 -9.40 1.04
C ALA A 208 21.10 -8.35 2.14
N GLN A 209 22.15 -7.54 2.28
CA GLN A 209 22.26 -6.51 3.32
C GLN A 209 22.16 -5.09 2.75
N ALA A 210 21.71 -4.95 1.49
CA ALA A 210 21.59 -3.67 0.78
C ALA A 210 20.77 -2.62 1.53
N SER A 211 19.78 -3.03 2.33
CA SER A 211 18.97 -2.13 3.16
C SER A 211 19.77 -1.44 4.28
N LEU A 212 20.93 -1.99 4.67
CA LEU A 212 21.80 -1.48 5.73
C LEU A 212 23.14 -0.95 5.21
N THR A 213 23.73 -1.61 4.20
CA THR A 213 25.06 -1.26 3.68
C THR A 213 25.00 -0.43 2.39
N GLY A 214 23.88 -0.46 1.67
CA GLY A 214 23.75 0.09 0.33
C GLY A 214 24.41 -0.75 -0.78
N GLU A 215 25.10 -1.84 -0.42
CA GLU A 215 25.74 -2.74 -1.37
C GLU A 215 24.77 -3.84 -1.83
N SER A 216 24.63 -4.01 -3.14
CA SER A 216 23.64 -4.93 -3.73
C SER A 216 24.09 -6.39 -3.76
N LEU A 217 25.39 -6.67 -3.59
CA LEU A 217 25.93 -8.03 -3.62
C LEU A 217 25.59 -8.77 -2.32
N PRO A 218 25.03 -9.99 -2.39
CA PRO A 218 24.81 -10.80 -1.21
C PRO A 218 26.11 -11.13 -0.47
N VAL A 219 26.08 -11.07 0.86
CA VAL A 219 27.22 -11.38 1.72
C VAL A 219 27.08 -12.80 2.26
N GLU A 220 28.14 -13.60 2.13
CA GLU A 220 28.18 -14.95 2.69
C GLU A 220 28.31 -14.90 4.20
N LYS A 221 27.56 -15.76 4.90
CA LYS A 221 27.52 -15.83 6.35
C LYS A 221 27.87 -17.23 6.84
N ALA A 222 28.54 -17.31 8.00
CA ALA A 222 29.11 -18.54 8.55
C ALA A 222 28.93 -18.63 10.07
N ALA A 223 28.89 -19.84 10.62
CA ALA A 223 28.77 -20.07 12.06
C ALA A 223 30.05 -19.69 12.84
N THR A 224 31.21 -19.97 12.26
CA THR A 224 32.53 -19.62 12.82
C THR A 224 33.12 -18.49 12.00
N THR A 225 33.65 -17.47 12.69
CA THR A 225 34.25 -16.33 11.98
C THR A 225 35.47 -16.76 11.17
N ARG A 226 35.54 -16.32 9.91
CA ARG A 226 36.71 -16.50 9.04
C ARG A 226 37.77 -15.42 9.29
N GLN A 227 37.35 -14.28 9.85
CA GLN A 227 38.19 -13.14 10.18
C GLN A 227 37.79 -12.58 11.55
N PRO A 228 38.64 -12.75 12.60
CA PRO A 228 38.29 -12.32 13.95
C PRO A 228 38.33 -10.80 14.17
N GLU A 229 38.95 -10.05 13.25
CA GLU A 229 39.17 -8.60 13.40
C GLU A 229 38.31 -7.79 12.42
N HIS A 230 37.06 -7.52 12.80
CA HIS A 230 36.23 -6.53 12.12
C HIS A 230 36.01 -5.32 13.03
N SER A 231 36.16 -4.11 12.48
CA SER A 231 35.79 -2.86 13.16
C SER A 231 34.30 -2.56 13.04
N ASN A 232 33.63 -3.16 12.07
CA ASN A 232 32.24 -2.88 11.71
C ASN A 232 31.38 -4.16 11.89
N PRO A 233 30.34 -4.13 12.74
CA PRO A 233 29.43 -5.27 12.93
C PRO A 233 28.77 -5.79 11.66
N LEU A 234 28.47 -4.92 10.69
CA LEU A 234 27.80 -5.30 9.45
C LEU A 234 28.64 -6.23 8.56
N GLU A 235 29.96 -6.13 8.68
CA GLU A 235 30.93 -6.96 7.94
C GLU A 235 31.12 -8.33 8.59
N CYS A 236 30.62 -8.56 9.81
CA CYS A 236 30.79 -9.84 10.48
C CYS A 236 29.98 -10.94 9.78
N ASP A 237 30.68 -12.03 9.45
CA ASP A 237 30.10 -13.22 8.82
C ASP A 237 29.14 -13.99 9.74
N THR A 238 29.30 -13.83 11.05
CA THR A 238 28.56 -14.56 12.09
C THR A 238 27.26 -13.91 12.50
N LEU A 239 27.01 -12.67 12.05
CA LEU A 239 25.85 -11.88 12.42
C LEU A 239 24.89 -11.68 11.25
N CYS A 240 23.61 -11.76 11.57
CA CYS A 240 22.49 -11.40 10.71
C CYS A 240 21.71 -10.27 11.36
N PHE A 241 21.25 -9.29 10.58
CA PHE A 241 20.62 -8.08 11.10
C PHE A 241 19.17 -7.98 10.69
N MET A 242 18.32 -7.46 11.59
CA MET A 242 16.90 -7.24 11.34
C MET A 242 16.69 -6.42 10.05
N GLY A 243 15.71 -6.81 9.23
CA GLY A 243 15.37 -6.08 7.99
C GLY A 243 16.29 -6.38 6.79
N THR A 244 17.20 -7.35 6.94
CA THR A 244 17.92 -7.98 5.81
C THR A 244 17.23 -9.28 5.41
N THR A 245 17.57 -9.83 4.23
CA THR A 245 16.83 -10.96 3.66
C THR A 245 17.76 -12.09 3.22
N VAL A 246 17.35 -13.33 3.46
CA VAL A 246 18.13 -14.50 3.04
C VAL A 246 17.93 -14.73 1.54
N VAL A 247 19.03 -14.70 0.79
CA VAL A 247 19.03 -14.90 -0.67
C VAL A 247 19.12 -16.38 -1.01
N SER A 248 20.02 -17.11 -0.34
CA SER A 248 20.22 -18.54 -0.54
C SER A 248 20.74 -19.23 0.73
N GLY A 249 20.62 -20.55 0.77
CA GLY A 249 21.10 -21.39 1.88
C GLY A 249 20.13 -21.51 3.03
N THR A 250 20.63 -22.07 4.13
CA THR A 250 19.89 -22.25 5.38
C THR A 250 20.77 -21.96 6.58
N ALA A 251 20.16 -21.51 7.67
CA ALA A 251 20.85 -21.33 8.93
C ALA A 251 19.96 -21.60 10.15
N GLN A 252 20.62 -21.96 11.25
CA GLN A 252 20.07 -21.84 12.59
C GLN A 252 20.79 -20.70 13.29
N ALA A 253 20.05 -19.82 13.94
CA ALA A 253 20.61 -18.63 14.57
C ALA A 253 19.88 -18.30 15.87
N MET A 254 20.61 -17.74 16.82
CA MET A 254 20.07 -17.29 18.10
C MET A 254 19.78 -15.78 18.04
N VAL A 255 18.64 -15.36 18.58
CA VAL A 255 18.28 -13.95 18.71
C VAL A 255 19.16 -13.28 19.77
N ILE A 256 19.91 -12.24 19.39
CA ILE A 256 20.76 -11.47 20.31
C ILE A 256 20.16 -10.13 20.72
N ALA A 257 19.33 -9.52 19.87
CA ALA A 257 18.62 -8.29 20.19
C ALA A 257 17.28 -8.20 19.45
N THR A 258 16.30 -7.57 20.09
CA THR A 258 14.93 -7.38 19.58
C THR A 258 14.50 -5.92 19.62
N GLY A 259 13.54 -5.56 18.77
CA GLY A 259 12.87 -4.26 18.74
C GLY A 259 13.82 -3.08 18.61
N ALA A 260 13.70 -2.11 19.51
CA ALA A 260 14.51 -0.89 19.54
C ALA A 260 16.02 -1.13 19.76
N ASN A 261 16.39 -2.30 20.29
CA ASN A 261 17.79 -2.64 20.59
C ASN A 261 18.52 -3.26 19.40
N THR A 262 17.82 -3.57 18.32
CA THR A 262 18.45 -4.03 17.07
C THR A 262 19.19 -2.89 16.37
N TRP A 263 20.15 -3.26 15.53
CA TRP A 263 20.87 -2.35 14.65
C TRP A 263 19.90 -1.59 13.76
N PHE A 264 18.96 -2.30 13.13
CA PHE A 264 17.90 -1.68 12.35
C PHE A 264 17.00 -0.80 13.22
N GLY A 265 16.66 -1.18 14.44
CA GLY A 265 15.82 -0.39 15.35
C GLY A 265 16.43 0.96 15.75
N GLN A 266 17.75 1.01 15.93
CA GLN A 266 18.50 2.24 16.17
C GLN A 266 18.61 3.12 14.92
N LEU A 267 18.56 2.50 13.72
CA LEU A 267 18.54 3.20 12.43
C LEU A 267 17.13 3.54 11.94
N ALA A 268 16.08 2.88 12.43
CA ALA A 268 14.72 2.99 11.93
C ALA A 268 14.15 4.40 12.14
N GLY A 269 14.61 5.10 13.18
CA GLY A 269 14.31 6.52 13.39
C GLY A 269 14.84 7.44 12.28
N ARG A 270 15.82 6.99 11.48
CA ARG A 270 16.37 7.68 10.31
C ARG A 270 15.80 7.18 8.99
N VAL A 271 15.63 5.87 8.85
CA VAL A 271 15.09 5.24 7.62
C VAL A 271 13.61 5.59 7.43
N SER A 272 12.86 5.78 8.53
CA SER A 272 11.48 6.26 8.44
C SER A 272 11.34 7.70 7.93
N GLU A 273 12.45 8.45 7.80
CA GLU A 273 12.52 9.78 7.16
C GLU A 273 13.14 9.76 5.75
N GLN A 274 13.64 8.60 5.26
CA GLN A 274 13.98 8.45 3.84
C GLN A 274 12.69 8.33 3.03
N GLU A 275 12.07 9.51 2.86
CA GLU A 275 11.12 9.93 1.84
C GLU A 275 10.42 8.78 1.11
N SER A 276 9.30 8.32 1.68
CA SER A 276 8.19 7.98 0.79
C SER A 276 7.92 9.25 0.01
N GLU A 277 8.27 9.28 -1.29
CA GLU A 277 7.84 10.37 -2.17
C GLU A 277 6.36 10.62 -1.88
N PRO A 278 5.91 11.88 -1.73
CA PRO A 278 4.52 12.15 -1.40
C PRO A 278 3.66 11.43 -2.41
N ASN A 279 2.89 10.44 -1.94
CA ASN A 279 2.09 9.59 -2.81
C ASN A 279 1.15 10.47 -3.65
N ALA A 280 0.73 9.99 -4.82
CA ALA A 280 -0.11 10.76 -5.76
C ALA A 280 -1.33 11.42 -5.07
N PHE A 281 -1.85 10.75 -4.05
CA PHE A 281 -2.82 11.23 -3.08
C PHE A 281 -2.41 12.52 -2.34
N GLN A 282 -1.28 12.51 -1.62
CA GLN A 282 -0.78 13.65 -0.84
C GLN A 282 -0.48 14.84 -1.75
N GLN A 283 0.08 14.57 -2.94
CA GLN A 283 0.30 15.60 -3.96
C GLN A 283 -1.04 16.18 -4.45
N GLY A 284 -2.04 15.33 -4.68
CA GLY A 284 -3.40 15.74 -5.06
C GLY A 284 -4.02 16.70 -4.05
N ILE A 285 -4.02 16.33 -2.78
CA ILE A 285 -4.53 17.18 -1.68
C ILE A 285 -3.76 18.50 -1.61
N SER A 286 -2.42 18.45 -1.62
CA SER A 286 -1.59 19.66 -1.55
C SER A 286 -1.89 20.64 -2.70
N ARG A 287 -2.08 20.12 -3.93
CA ARG A 287 -2.45 20.95 -5.09
C ARG A 287 -3.84 21.59 -4.92
N VAL A 288 -4.82 20.85 -4.39
CA VAL A 288 -6.17 21.38 -4.11
C VAL A 288 -6.13 22.42 -2.99
N SER A 289 -5.44 22.14 -1.89
CA SER A 289 -5.25 23.08 -0.78
C SER A 289 -4.57 24.36 -1.26
N MET A 290 -3.53 24.25 -2.10
CA MET A 290 -2.85 25.40 -2.69
C MET A 290 -3.77 26.20 -3.62
N LEU A 291 -4.65 25.55 -4.39
CA LEU A 291 -5.65 26.23 -5.22
C LEU A 291 -6.60 27.07 -4.36
N LEU A 292 -7.14 26.48 -3.28
CA LEU A 292 -8.05 27.16 -2.36
C LEU A 292 -7.36 28.31 -1.60
N ILE A 293 -6.11 28.10 -1.14
CA ILE A 293 -5.30 29.15 -0.51
C ILE A 293 -5.04 30.31 -1.48
N ARG A 294 -4.71 30.03 -2.75
CA ARG A 294 -4.53 31.09 -3.77
C ARG A 294 -5.81 31.91 -3.95
N PHE A 295 -6.97 31.26 -3.99
CA PHE A 295 -8.25 31.97 -4.04
C PHE A 295 -8.47 32.83 -2.79
N MET A 296 -8.24 32.28 -1.60
CA MET A 296 -8.38 32.99 -0.33
C MET A 296 -7.51 34.26 -0.26
N LEU A 297 -6.24 34.15 -0.66
CA LEU A 297 -5.29 35.27 -0.67
C LEU A 297 -5.65 36.38 -1.66
N VAL A 298 -6.45 36.08 -2.68
CA VAL A 298 -6.98 37.09 -3.61
C VAL A 298 -8.30 37.66 -3.09
N MET A 299 -9.23 36.80 -2.67
CA MET A 299 -10.59 37.21 -2.32
C MET A 299 -10.67 37.97 -1.00
N ALA A 300 -9.95 37.55 0.04
CA ALA A 300 -10.04 38.21 1.35
C ALA A 300 -9.56 39.68 1.32
N PRO A 301 -8.42 40.04 0.68
CA PRO A 301 -8.06 41.45 0.51
C PRO A 301 -9.06 42.24 -0.33
N VAL A 302 -9.65 41.64 -1.37
CA VAL A 302 -10.66 42.31 -2.19
C VAL A 302 -11.91 42.62 -1.36
N VAL A 303 -12.38 41.67 -0.56
CA VAL A 303 -13.51 41.85 0.37
C VAL A 303 -13.19 42.92 1.42
N LEU A 304 -11.97 42.93 1.96
CA LEU A 304 -11.52 43.96 2.91
C LEU A 304 -11.56 45.35 2.30
N LEU A 305 -10.98 45.53 1.11
CA LEU A 305 -10.93 46.83 0.44
C LEU A 305 -12.33 47.32 0.08
N ILE A 306 -13.17 46.45 -0.50
CA ILE A 306 -14.55 46.82 -0.86
C ILE A 306 -15.30 47.27 0.40
N ASN A 307 -15.36 46.44 1.44
CA ASN A 307 -16.10 46.79 2.66
C ASN A 307 -15.50 48.00 3.40
N GLY A 308 -14.17 48.12 3.46
CA GLY A 308 -13.51 49.24 4.10
C GLY A 308 -13.82 50.57 3.42
N TYR A 309 -13.88 50.58 2.08
CA TYR A 309 -14.26 51.79 1.33
C TYR A 309 -15.77 52.05 1.29
N THR A 310 -16.62 51.02 1.17
CA THR A 310 -18.07 51.22 1.08
C THR A 310 -18.71 51.52 2.43
N LYS A 311 -18.22 50.94 3.53
CA LYS A 311 -18.84 51.03 4.86
C LYS A 311 -18.11 51.97 5.81
N GLY A 312 -16.84 52.27 5.54
CA GLY A 312 -16.01 53.18 6.36
C GLY A 312 -15.46 52.55 7.64
N ASP A 313 -15.97 51.40 8.09
CA ASP A 313 -15.43 50.66 9.22
C ASP A 313 -14.40 49.61 8.78
N TRP A 314 -13.12 49.98 8.88
CA TRP A 314 -12.00 49.10 8.54
C TRP A 314 -11.83 47.94 9.51
N TRP A 315 -12.29 48.07 10.75
CA TRP A 315 -12.18 47.02 11.76
C TRP A 315 -13.20 45.92 11.50
N GLU A 316 -14.47 46.28 11.33
CA GLU A 316 -15.50 45.31 10.94
C GLU A 316 -15.22 44.67 9.58
N ALA A 317 -14.72 45.45 8.62
CA ALA A 317 -14.29 44.93 7.32
C ALA A 317 -13.14 43.91 7.44
N ALA A 318 -12.19 44.14 8.36
CA ALA A 318 -11.08 43.22 8.62
C ALA A 318 -11.56 41.92 9.28
N LEU A 319 -12.41 42.01 10.29
CA LEU A 319 -13.02 40.83 10.93
C LEU A 319 -13.84 40.01 9.93
N PHE A 320 -14.61 40.68 9.08
CA PHE A 320 -15.41 40.01 8.05
C PHE A 320 -14.55 39.37 6.95
N ALA A 321 -13.54 40.08 6.43
CA ALA A 321 -12.59 39.52 5.46
C ALA A 321 -11.85 38.30 6.03
N LEU A 322 -11.51 38.33 7.32
CA LEU A 322 -10.92 37.21 8.03
C LEU A 322 -11.90 36.02 8.12
N SER A 323 -13.17 36.27 8.46
CA SER A 323 -14.20 35.21 8.49
C SER A 323 -14.49 34.60 7.13
N VAL A 324 -14.42 35.39 6.05
CA VAL A 324 -14.51 34.89 4.67
C VAL A 324 -13.31 34.02 4.32
N ALA A 325 -12.10 34.43 4.71
CA ALA A 325 -10.90 33.62 4.51
C ALA A 325 -10.99 32.28 5.24
N VAL A 326 -11.41 32.32 6.51
CA VAL A 326 -11.69 31.19 7.38
C VAL A 326 -12.70 30.24 6.74
N GLY A 327 -13.86 30.75 6.27
CA GLY A 327 -14.89 29.93 5.64
C GLY A 327 -14.53 29.31 4.29
N LEU A 328 -13.48 29.78 3.62
CA LEU A 328 -12.95 29.16 2.41
C LEU A 328 -12.05 27.94 2.69
N THR A 329 -11.58 27.79 3.93
CA THR A 329 -10.61 26.76 4.30
C THR A 329 -11.31 25.40 4.37
N PRO A 330 -10.82 24.37 3.66
CA PRO A 330 -11.41 23.04 3.70
C PRO A 330 -10.94 22.28 4.96
N GLU A 331 -11.40 22.69 6.15
CA GLU A 331 -10.96 22.13 7.44
C GLU A 331 -11.19 20.61 7.51
N MET A 332 -12.35 20.16 7.04
CA MET A 332 -12.78 18.77 7.12
C MET A 332 -12.15 17.85 6.06
N LEU A 333 -11.39 18.39 5.10
CA LEU A 333 -10.82 17.62 4.00
C LEU A 333 -9.92 16.46 4.49
N PRO A 334 -8.92 16.67 5.38
CA PRO A 334 -8.07 15.58 5.85
C PRO A 334 -8.85 14.48 6.59
N MET A 335 -9.86 14.86 7.37
CA MET A 335 -10.68 13.94 8.14
C MET A 335 -11.59 13.11 7.22
N ILE A 336 -12.38 13.74 6.33
CA ILE A 336 -13.30 13.05 5.42
C ILE A 336 -12.55 12.06 4.55
N VAL A 337 -11.37 12.47 4.08
CA VAL A 337 -10.49 11.63 3.29
C VAL A 337 -10.02 10.40 4.08
N THR A 338 -9.47 10.60 5.28
CA THR A 338 -8.99 9.51 6.14
C THR A 338 -10.14 8.55 6.50
N SER A 339 -11.32 9.08 6.82
CA SER A 339 -12.51 8.30 7.12
C SER A 339 -12.99 7.49 5.91
N THR A 340 -12.97 8.08 4.72
CA THR A 340 -13.35 7.38 3.47
C THR A 340 -12.38 6.24 3.17
N LEU A 341 -11.06 6.48 3.29
CA LEU A 341 -10.04 5.46 3.08
C LEU A 341 -10.11 4.34 4.14
N ALA A 342 -10.23 4.68 5.43
CA ALA A 342 -10.35 3.70 6.50
C ALA A 342 -11.57 2.79 6.31
N ARG A 343 -12.71 3.37 5.92
CA ARG A 343 -13.91 2.60 5.56
C ARG A 343 -13.68 1.72 4.34
N GLY A 344 -13.07 2.26 3.29
CA GLY A 344 -12.70 1.51 2.08
C GLY A 344 -11.86 0.29 2.43
N ALA A 345 -10.85 0.47 3.29
CA ALA A 345 -9.98 -0.58 3.80
C ALA A 345 -10.76 -1.66 4.58
N VAL A 346 -11.70 -1.27 5.44
CA VAL A 346 -12.56 -2.22 6.17
C VAL A 346 -13.44 -3.03 5.21
N LYS A 347 -13.95 -2.41 4.15
CA LYS A 347 -14.77 -3.11 3.16
C LYS A 347 -13.95 -4.04 2.27
N LEU A 348 -12.76 -3.60 1.84
CA LEU A 348 -11.77 -4.42 1.15
C LEU A 348 -11.36 -5.64 1.97
N SER A 349 -11.12 -5.48 3.27
CA SER A 349 -10.78 -6.61 4.15
C SER A 349 -11.88 -7.66 4.20
N LYS A 350 -13.16 -7.25 4.24
CA LYS A 350 -14.29 -8.19 4.14
C LYS A 350 -14.37 -8.90 2.80
N GLN A 351 -13.82 -8.30 1.74
CA GLN A 351 -13.66 -8.89 0.41
C GLN A 351 -12.31 -9.61 0.26
N LYS A 352 -11.63 -9.97 1.36
CA LYS A 352 -10.37 -10.73 1.34
C LYS A 352 -9.19 -9.96 0.74
N VAL A 353 -9.24 -8.62 0.77
CA VAL A 353 -8.16 -7.72 0.35
C VAL A 353 -7.69 -6.90 1.55
N ILE A 354 -6.48 -7.18 2.05
CA ILE A 354 -5.89 -6.41 3.15
C ILE A 354 -5.01 -5.29 2.58
N VAL A 355 -5.14 -4.11 3.17
CA VAL A 355 -4.40 -2.91 2.79
C VAL A 355 -3.41 -2.58 3.90
N LYS A 356 -2.10 -2.54 3.59
CA LYS A 356 -1.05 -2.16 4.57
C LYS A 356 -1.01 -0.64 4.79
N HIS A 357 -1.20 0.12 3.72
CA HIS A 357 -1.18 1.59 3.73
C HIS A 357 -2.45 2.17 3.10
N LEU A 358 -3.20 3.00 3.84
CA LEU A 358 -4.53 3.46 3.42
C LEU A 358 -4.53 4.24 2.09
N ASP A 359 -3.46 4.95 1.79
CA ASP A 359 -3.26 5.71 0.56
C ASP A 359 -3.07 4.81 -0.68
N ALA A 360 -2.67 3.55 -0.50
CA ALA A 360 -2.58 2.56 -1.58
C ALA A 360 -3.94 2.26 -2.23
N ILE A 361 -5.06 2.43 -1.51
CA ILE A 361 -6.42 2.21 -2.02
C ILE A 361 -6.71 3.06 -3.25
N GLN A 362 -6.16 4.27 -3.30
CA GLN A 362 -6.33 5.15 -4.44
C GLN A 362 -5.59 4.61 -5.67
N ASN A 363 -4.31 4.27 -5.54
CA ASN A 363 -3.52 3.72 -6.65
C ASN A 363 -4.12 2.40 -7.13
N PHE A 364 -4.61 1.59 -6.21
CA PHE A 364 -5.33 0.36 -6.52
C PHE A 364 -6.60 0.61 -7.35
N GLY A 365 -7.40 1.62 -7.00
CA GLY A 365 -8.57 2.02 -7.80
C GLY A 365 -8.21 2.68 -9.15
N ALA A 366 -7.10 3.42 -9.20
CA ALA A 366 -6.64 4.15 -10.38
C ALA A 366 -5.83 3.29 -11.36
N MET A 367 -5.48 2.06 -10.97
CA MET A 367 -4.71 1.12 -11.77
C MET A 367 -5.34 0.89 -13.15
N ASP A 368 -4.50 1.00 -14.19
CA ASP A 368 -4.86 0.76 -15.60
C ASP A 368 -3.98 -0.31 -16.27
N ILE A 369 -2.82 -0.64 -15.69
CA ILE A 369 -2.00 -1.78 -16.10
C ILE A 369 -1.74 -2.67 -14.89
N LEU A 370 -1.99 -3.97 -15.06
CA LEU A 370 -1.61 -5.01 -14.10
C LEU A 370 -0.48 -5.87 -14.71
N CYS A 371 0.72 -5.73 -14.18
CA CYS A 371 1.82 -6.63 -14.40
C CYS A 371 1.70 -7.81 -13.42
N THR A 372 1.83 -9.04 -13.89
CA THR A 372 1.72 -10.22 -13.01
C THR A 372 2.67 -11.33 -13.43
N ASP A 373 3.20 -12.09 -12.47
CA ASP A 373 3.87 -13.35 -12.77
C ASP A 373 2.86 -14.43 -13.17
N LYS A 374 3.30 -15.39 -13.97
CA LYS A 374 2.50 -16.51 -14.44
C LYS A 374 2.26 -17.51 -13.29
N THR A 375 3.33 -17.92 -12.62
CA THR A 375 3.31 -18.95 -11.58
C THR A 375 2.55 -18.45 -10.36
N GLY A 376 1.70 -19.30 -9.76
CA GLY A 376 0.94 -18.96 -8.57
C GLY A 376 -0.23 -17.98 -8.79
N THR A 377 -0.19 -17.16 -9.84
CA THR A 377 -1.24 -16.18 -10.16
C THR A 377 -2.20 -16.70 -11.23
N LEU A 378 -1.73 -16.95 -12.46
CA LEU A 378 -2.57 -17.49 -13.54
C LEU A 378 -2.84 -18.99 -13.38
N THR A 379 -1.88 -19.68 -12.77
CA THR A 379 -1.87 -21.12 -12.56
C THR A 379 -2.19 -21.48 -11.12
N GLN A 380 -2.58 -22.73 -10.87
CA GLN A 380 -3.08 -23.19 -9.58
C GLN A 380 -2.01 -23.28 -8.50
N ASP A 381 -0.72 -23.08 -8.84
CA ASP A 381 0.40 -23.35 -7.93
C ASP A 381 0.40 -24.80 -7.42
N LYS A 382 -0.29 -25.68 -8.16
CA LYS A 382 -0.37 -27.11 -7.91
C LYS A 382 0.39 -27.76 -9.04
N ILE A 383 1.68 -27.91 -8.82
CA ILE A 383 2.53 -28.56 -9.80
C ILE A 383 2.27 -30.06 -9.74
N VAL A 384 1.98 -30.65 -10.90
CA VAL A 384 1.75 -32.10 -11.03
C VAL A 384 2.89 -32.68 -11.87
N LEU A 385 3.45 -33.79 -11.41
CA LEU A 385 4.39 -34.57 -12.21
C LEU A 385 3.60 -35.27 -13.32
N GLU A 386 3.78 -34.83 -14.56
CA GLU A 386 3.07 -35.38 -15.72
C GLU A 386 3.88 -36.55 -16.33
N ASN A 387 5.19 -36.33 -16.53
CA ASN A 387 6.05 -37.30 -17.20
C ASN A 387 7.40 -37.46 -16.47
N HIS A 388 7.94 -38.68 -16.45
CA HIS A 388 9.31 -38.98 -16.05
C HIS A 388 9.96 -39.82 -17.15
N THR A 389 10.91 -39.24 -17.89
CA THR A 389 11.42 -39.79 -19.15
C THR A 389 12.93 -39.91 -19.18
N ASP A 390 13.43 -40.88 -19.93
CA ASP A 390 14.83 -40.93 -20.37
C ASP A 390 15.12 -39.82 -21.41
N ILE A 391 16.38 -39.71 -21.82
CA ILE A 391 16.79 -38.73 -22.83
C ILE A 391 16.15 -38.90 -24.22
N SER A 392 15.49 -40.04 -24.48
CA SER A 392 14.78 -40.31 -25.73
C SER A 392 13.27 -39.98 -25.61
N GLY A 393 12.81 -39.55 -24.44
CA GLY A 393 11.41 -39.25 -24.16
C GLY A 393 10.58 -40.48 -23.79
N LYS A 394 11.19 -41.63 -23.47
CA LYS A 394 10.47 -42.82 -23.00
C LYS A 394 10.37 -42.82 -21.48
N THR A 395 9.24 -43.27 -20.94
CA THR A 395 9.02 -43.35 -19.48
C THR A 395 10.12 -44.16 -18.78
N SER A 396 10.65 -43.63 -17.67
CA SER A 396 11.78 -44.23 -16.94
C SER A 396 11.60 -44.10 -15.43
N GLU A 397 11.43 -45.24 -14.74
CA GLU A 397 11.36 -45.32 -13.28
C GLU A 397 12.67 -44.89 -12.59
N ARG A 398 13.81 -45.14 -13.24
CA ARG A 398 15.12 -44.78 -12.69
C ARG A 398 15.24 -43.27 -12.49
N VAL A 399 14.76 -42.49 -13.46
CA VAL A 399 14.77 -41.03 -13.40
C VAL A 399 13.85 -40.55 -12.27
N LEU A 400 12.67 -41.16 -12.13
CA LEU A 400 11.75 -40.87 -11.04
C LEU A 400 12.35 -41.18 -9.67
N HIS A 401 12.97 -42.35 -9.50
CA HIS A 401 13.62 -42.74 -8.26
C HIS A 401 14.79 -41.81 -7.88
N SER A 402 15.62 -41.41 -8.84
CA SER A 402 16.68 -40.43 -8.60
C SER A 402 16.10 -39.07 -8.21
N ALA A 403 15.09 -38.58 -8.93
CA ALA A 403 14.41 -37.34 -8.58
C ALA A 403 13.81 -37.41 -7.16
N TRP A 404 13.19 -38.54 -6.81
CA TRP A 404 12.60 -38.79 -5.50
C TRP A 404 13.63 -38.78 -4.39
N LEU A 405 14.78 -39.44 -4.56
CA LEU A 405 15.87 -39.42 -3.56
C LEU A 405 16.36 -38.00 -3.29
N ASN A 406 16.51 -37.20 -4.35
CA ASN A 406 16.89 -35.80 -4.20
C ASN A 406 15.80 -34.99 -3.48
N SER A 407 14.53 -35.11 -3.89
CA SER A 407 13.40 -34.39 -3.28
C SER A 407 13.09 -34.80 -1.84
N HIS A 408 13.26 -36.08 -1.48
CA HIS A 408 12.95 -36.60 -0.15
C HIS A 408 13.98 -36.15 0.91
N TYR A 409 15.26 -36.17 0.55
CA TYR A 409 16.34 -35.92 1.49
C TYR A 409 16.78 -34.46 1.55
N GLN A 410 16.33 -33.59 0.66
CA GLN A 410 16.60 -32.16 0.68
C GLN A 410 16.08 -31.48 1.96
N THR A 411 16.91 -30.68 2.64
CA THR A 411 16.57 -30.06 3.94
C THR A 411 16.39 -28.54 3.93
N GLY A 412 16.57 -27.89 2.77
CA GLY A 412 16.57 -26.43 2.65
C GLY A 412 15.30 -25.79 2.11
N LEU A 413 15.04 -25.91 0.80
CA LEU A 413 13.93 -25.24 0.14
C LEU A 413 12.73 -26.20 0.02
N LYS A 414 11.56 -25.88 0.57
CA LYS A 414 10.34 -26.64 0.25
C LYS A 414 9.79 -26.12 -1.07
N ASN A 415 9.94 -26.88 -2.15
CA ASN A 415 9.48 -26.51 -3.49
C ASN A 415 8.30 -27.40 -3.91
N LEU A 416 7.29 -26.82 -4.55
CA LEU A 416 6.14 -27.52 -5.12
C LEU A 416 6.54 -28.59 -6.15
N LEU A 417 7.65 -28.39 -6.86
CA LEU A 417 8.21 -29.41 -7.76
C LEU A 417 8.62 -30.67 -6.99
N ASP A 418 9.16 -30.51 -5.78
CA ASP A 418 9.65 -31.62 -4.98
C ASP A 418 8.49 -32.39 -4.38
N THR A 419 7.48 -31.68 -3.88
CA THR A 419 6.21 -32.27 -3.43
C THR A 419 5.56 -33.07 -4.55
N ALA A 420 5.52 -32.54 -5.77
CA ALA A 420 4.94 -33.22 -6.93
C ALA A 420 5.67 -34.52 -7.28
N VAL A 421 7.00 -34.56 -7.12
CA VAL A 421 7.78 -35.81 -7.29
C VAL A 421 7.50 -36.79 -6.16
N LEU A 422 7.38 -36.33 -4.91
CA LEU A 422 7.10 -37.19 -3.76
C LEU A 422 5.70 -37.81 -3.83
N GLU A 423 4.69 -37.03 -4.24
CA GLU A 423 3.31 -37.48 -4.45
C GLU A 423 3.15 -38.35 -5.70
N GLY A 424 3.98 -38.12 -6.73
CA GLY A 424 3.94 -38.86 -7.99
C GLY A 424 4.62 -40.25 -7.94
N THR A 425 5.31 -40.58 -6.85
CA THR A 425 5.94 -41.90 -6.65
C THR A 425 5.05 -42.81 -5.82
N ASP A 426 4.86 -44.06 -6.27
CA ASP A 426 4.09 -45.07 -5.53
C ASP A 426 4.62 -45.29 -4.11
N GLU A 427 3.71 -45.44 -3.13
CA GLU A 427 4.09 -45.60 -1.70
C GLU A 427 5.04 -46.77 -1.45
N GLU A 428 4.89 -47.88 -2.19
CA GLU A 428 5.75 -49.06 -2.04
C GLU A 428 7.20 -48.75 -2.47
N SER A 429 7.37 -48.07 -3.61
CA SER A 429 8.66 -47.61 -4.12
C SER A 429 9.30 -46.59 -3.18
N ALA A 430 8.52 -45.63 -2.67
CA ALA A 430 8.98 -44.63 -1.71
C ALA A 430 9.51 -45.26 -0.41
N ARG A 431 8.78 -46.23 0.17
CA ARG A 431 9.23 -46.97 1.36
C ARG A 431 10.49 -47.78 1.10
N SER A 432 10.56 -48.44 -0.06
CA SER A 432 11.75 -49.19 -0.47
C SER A 432 12.97 -48.29 -0.57
N LEU A 433 12.86 -47.14 -1.24
CA LEU A 433 13.93 -46.16 -1.39
C LEU A 433 14.39 -45.59 -0.04
N ALA A 434 13.45 -45.20 0.84
CA ALA A 434 13.75 -44.68 2.17
C ALA A 434 14.47 -45.70 3.06
N SER A 435 14.16 -46.99 2.91
CA SER A 435 14.80 -48.07 3.68
C SER A 435 16.19 -48.44 3.16
N ARG A 436 16.43 -48.23 1.86
CA ARG A 436 17.64 -48.69 1.15
C ARG A 436 18.72 -47.62 1.08
N TRP A 437 18.34 -46.36 1.04
CA TRP A 437 19.26 -45.24 0.90
C TRP A 437 19.35 -44.43 2.18
N GLN A 438 20.50 -43.85 2.46
CA GLN A 438 20.72 -42.92 3.56
C GLN A 438 21.29 -41.61 3.02
N LYS A 439 20.81 -40.48 3.55
CA LYS A 439 21.38 -39.17 3.25
C LYS A 439 22.76 -39.06 3.90
N ILE A 440 23.75 -38.70 3.10
CA ILE A 440 25.09 -38.35 3.57
C ILE A 440 25.22 -36.84 3.67
N ASP A 441 24.92 -36.13 2.58
CA ASP A 441 25.07 -34.68 2.51
C ASP A 441 24.16 -34.05 1.45
N GLU A 442 24.18 -32.72 1.33
CA GLU A 442 23.51 -31.97 0.27
C GLU A 442 24.29 -30.73 -0.14
N ILE A 443 24.15 -30.35 -1.41
CA ILE A 443 24.54 -29.04 -1.93
C ILE A 443 23.22 -28.27 -2.18
N PRO A 444 22.89 -27.27 -1.33
CA PRO A 444 21.61 -26.56 -1.40
C PRO A 444 21.36 -25.88 -2.75
N PHE A 445 20.08 -25.59 -3.01
CA PHE A 445 19.67 -24.86 -4.19
C PHE A 445 20.25 -23.44 -4.22
N ASP A 446 20.69 -23.04 -5.40
CA ASP A 446 21.31 -21.76 -5.68
C ASP A 446 20.62 -21.13 -6.90
N PHE A 447 20.18 -19.87 -6.76
CA PHE A 447 19.40 -19.16 -7.78
C PHE A 447 20.23 -18.72 -8.99
N GLU A 448 21.55 -18.57 -8.85
CA GLU A 448 22.45 -18.30 -9.96
C GLU A 448 22.72 -19.58 -10.75
N ARG A 449 23.02 -20.69 -10.04
CA ARG A 449 23.31 -21.99 -10.66
C ARG A 449 22.06 -22.74 -11.13
N ARG A 450 20.88 -22.39 -10.59
CA ARG A 450 19.55 -22.99 -10.83
C ARG A 450 19.50 -24.52 -10.76
N ARG A 451 20.28 -25.10 -9.84
CA ARG A 451 20.38 -26.55 -9.59
C ARG A 451 20.71 -26.82 -8.12
N MET A 452 20.52 -28.07 -7.73
CA MET A 452 20.88 -28.56 -6.39
C MET A 452 21.20 -30.05 -6.41
N SER A 453 21.92 -30.51 -5.39
CA SER A 453 22.36 -31.89 -5.31
C SER A 453 22.15 -32.49 -3.93
N VAL A 454 21.82 -33.77 -3.87
CA VAL A 454 21.81 -34.56 -2.63
C VAL A 454 22.74 -35.74 -2.81
N VAL A 455 23.50 -36.05 -1.78
CA VAL A 455 24.40 -37.20 -1.73
C VAL A 455 23.78 -38.26 -0.86
N VAL A 456 23.58 -39.43 -1.44
CA VAL A 456 22.98 -40.58 -0.80
C VAL A 456 23.91 -41.79 -0.89
N ALA A 457 23.82 -42.69 0.08
CA ALA A 457 24.57 -43.94 0.10
C ALA A 457 23.62 -45.13 0.25
N GLU A 458 23.85 -46.17 -0.55
CA GLU A 458 23.23 -47.49 -0.36
C GLU A 458 24.16 -48.41 0.46
N ASN A 459 25.46 -48.21 0.33
CA ASN A 459 26.51 -48.99 0.99
C ASN A 459 27.65 -48.06 1.43
N THR A 460 28.55 -48.56 2.28
CA THR A 460 29.65 -47.78 2.87
C THR A 460 30.81 -47.49 1.92
N GLU A 461 30.81 -48.06 0.71
CA GLU A 461 31.93 -47.94 -0.24
C GLU A 461 31.72 -46.86 -1.32
N HIS A 462 30.47 -46.56 -1.66
CA HIS A 462 30.13 -45.64 -2.74
C HIS A 462 29.03 -44.66 -2.34
N HIS A 463 29.27 -43.39 -2.64
CA HIS A 463 28.27 -42.33 -2.53
C HIS A 463 27.70 -42.04 -3.93
N GLN A 464 26.41 -41.79 -4.02
CA GLN A 464 25.75 -41.34 -5.23
C GLN A 464 25.31 -39.89 -5.05
N LEU A 465 25.88 -39.01 -5.87
CA LEU A 465 25.42 -37.63 -5.99
C LEU A 465 24.28 -37.59 -7.01
N VAL A 466 23.13 -37.11 -6.60
CA VAL A 466 21.96 -36.90 -7.46
C VAL A 466 21.72 -35.41 -7.58
N CYS A 467 21.81 -34.88 -8.79
CA CYS A 467 21.63 -33.47 -9.11
C CYS A 467 20.34 -33.26 -9.93
N LYS A 468 19.56 -32.25 -9.58
CA LYS A 468 18.37 -31.81 -10.35
C LYS A 468 18.38 -30.29 -10.54
N GLY A 469 17.83 -29.82 -11.65
CA GLY A 469 17.91 -28.41 -12.01
C GLY A 469 17.45 -28.07 -13.42
N ALA A 470 17.64 -26.81 -13.80
CA ALA A 470 17.33 -26.33 -15.14
C ALA A 470 18.16 -27.09 -16.19
N LEU A 471 17.53 -27.46 -17.32
CA LEU A 471 18.15 -28.28 -18.36
C LEU A 471 19.51 -27.74 -18.81
N GLN A 472 19.59 -26.45 -19.16
CA GLN A 472 20.82 -25.86 -19.67
C GLN A 472 21.95 -25.89 -18.62
N GLU A 473 21.61 -25.64 -17.36
CA GLU A 473 22.59 -25.62 -16.27
C GLU A 473 23.11 -27.03 -15.94
N ILE A 474 22.25 -28.05 -16.03
CA ILE A 474 22.68 -29.44 -15.88
C ILE A 474 23.55 -29.87 -17.06
N LEU A 475 23.20 -29.50 -18.29
CA LEU A 475 24.01 -29.82 -19.46
C LEU A 475 25.42 -29.23 -19.37
N ASN A 476 25.57 -28.05 -18.77
CA ASN A 476 26.87 -27.40 -18.56
C ASN A 476 27.80 -28.20 -17.60
N VAL A 477 27.23 -29.03 -16.72
CA VAL A 477 27.98 -29.84 -15.75
C VAL A 477 27.98 -31.34 -16.06
N CYS A 478 27.34 -31.75 -17.15
CA CYS A 478 27.34 -33.13 -17.62
C CYS A 478 28.40 -33.36 -18.70
N SER A 479 29.19 -34.42 -18.56
CA SER A 479 30.10 -34.89 -19.61
C SER A 479 29.57 -36.15 -20.31
N GLN A 480 28.61 -36.82 -19.69
CA GLN A 480 28.07 -38.10 -20.12
C GLN A 480 26.54 -38.11 -20.09
N VAL A 481 25.94 -39.05 -20.82
CA VAL A 481 24.49 -39.24 -20.87
C VAL A 481 24.17 -40.73 -20.91
N ARG A 482 23.09 -41.14 -20.24
CA ARG A 482 22.61 -42.52 -20.31
C ARG A 482 21.64 -42.70 -21.47
N HIS A 483 22.00 -43.53 -22.44
CA HIS A 483 21.16 -43.85 -23.59
C HIS A 483 20.93 -45.35 -23.71
N ASN A 484 19.66 -45.78 -23.73
CA ASN A 484 19.29 -47.21 -23.81
C ASN A 484 19.97 -48.11 -22.75
N GLY A 485 20.29 -47.55 -21.58
CA GLY A 485 20.97 -48.26 -20.48
C GLY A 485 22.50 -48.09 -20.45
N GLU A 486 23.11 -47.70 -21.56
CA GLU A 486 24.57 -47.49 -21.66
C GLU A 486 24.95 -46.03 -21.38
N ILE A 487 26.15 -45.81 -20.82
CA ILE A 487 26.69 -44.46 -20.58
C ILE A 487 27.56 -44.09 -21.78
N VAL A 488 27.17 -43.03 -22.48
CA VAL A 488 27.85 -42.53 -23.67
C VAL A 488 28.27 -41.06 -23.46
N PRO A 489 29.32 -40.57 -24.14
CA PRO A 489 29.72 -39.17 -24.03
C PRO A 489 28.61 -38.24 -24.55
N LEU A 490 28.48 -37.06 -23.93
CA LEU A 490 27.55 -36.02 -24.37
C LEU A 490 28.14 -35.30 -25.60
N ASP A 491 27.79 -35.80 -26.79
CA ASP A 491 28.22 -35.23 -28.08
C ASP A 491 27.16 -34.27 -28.70
N ASP A 492 27.55 -33.58 -29.78
CA ASP A 492 26.64 -32.67 -30.52
C ASP A 492 25.41 -33.38 -31.10
N THR A 493 25.49 -34.69 -31.33
CA THR A 493 24.38 -35.51 -31.80
C THR A 493 23.35 -35.67 -30.71
N MET A 494 23.80 -35.99 -29.50
CA MET A 494 22.97 -36.13 -28.31
C MET A 494 22.37 -34.80 -27.90
N LEU A 495 23.15 -33.71 -27.88
CA LEU A 495 22.62 -32.37 -27.59
C LEU A 495 21.45 -31.98 -28.49
N ARG A 496 21.53 -32.26 -29.80
CA ARG A 496 20.42 -32.03 -30.74
C ARG A 496 19.20 -32.88 -30.43
N LYS A 497 19.40 -34.14 -30.04
CA LYS A 497 18.31 -35.05 -29.66
C LYS A 497 17.61 -34.61 -28.37
N ILE A 498 18.41 -34.28 -27.35
CA ILE A 498 17.96 -33.74 -26.07
C ILE A 498 17.08 -32.51 -26.31
N LYS A 499 17.59 -31.52 -27.08
CA LYS A 499 16.87 -30.30 -27.41
C LYS A 499 15.53 -30.58 -28.11
N ARG A 500 15.49 -31.53 -29.06
CA ARG A 500 14.24 -31.88 -29.76
C ARG A 500 13.19 -32.47 -28.83
N VAL A 501 13.59 -33.36 -27.92
CA VAL A 501 12.67 -33.98 -26.95
C VAL A 501 12.15 -32.92 -25.98
N THR A 502 13.03 -32.10 -25.42
CA THR A 502 12.63 -31.07 -24.45
C THR A 502 11.80 -29.95 -25.07
N ASP A 503 12.08 -29.53 -26.31
CA ASP A 503 11.23 -28.59 -27.05
C ASP A 503 9.82 -29.16 -27.28
N THR A 504 9.70 -30.47 -27.49
CA THR A 504 8.39 -31.13 -27.64
C THR A 504 7.60 -31.09 -26.33
N LEU A 505 8.24 -31.40 -25.20
CA LEU A 505 7.63 -31.31 -23.86
C LEU A 505 7.24 -29.86 -23.53
N ASN A 506 8.12 -28.89 -23.79
CA ASN A 506 7.83 -27.47 -23.56
C ASN A 506 6.65 -26.97 -24.41
N ARG A 507 6.50 -27.43 -25.66
CA ARG A 507 5.34 -27.10 -26.52
C ARG A 507 4.03 -27.69 -26.02
N GLN A 508 4.09 -28.77 -25.25
CA GLN A 508 2.92 -29.31 -24.55
C GLN A 508 2.58 -28.49 -23.29
N GLY A 509 3.35 -27.45 -22.96
CA GLY A 509 3.18 -26.63 -21.76
C GLY A 509 3.86 -27.22 -20.52
N LEU A 510 4.66 -28.28 -20.68
CA LEU A 510 5.32 -28.95 -19.57
C LEU A 510 6.65 -28.25 -19.23
N ARG A 511 6.85 -27.94 -17.96
CA ARG A 511 8.12 -27.44 -17.42
C ARG A 511 9.07 -28.61 -17.20
N VAL A 512 10.20 -28.59 -17.90
CA VAL A 512 11.19 -29.67 -17.84
C VAL A 512 12.29 -29.38 -16.83
N VAL A 513 12.58 -30.35 -15.95
CA VAL A 513 13.71 -30.38 -15.04
C VAL A 513 14.58 -31.59 -15.39
N ALA A 514 15.88 -31.37 -15.52
CA ALA A 514 16.82 -32.45 -15.81
C ALA A 514 17.27 -33.13 -14.51
N VAL A 515 17.57 -34.43 -14.60
CA VAL A 515 18.10 -35.23 -13.49
C VAL A 515 19.40 -35.86 -13.95
N ALA A 516 20.46 -35.66 -13.18
CA ALA A 516 21.78 -36.19 -13.45
C ALA A 516 22.34 -36.86 -12.20
N THR A 517 23.22 -37.85 -12.40
CA THR A 517 23.84 -38.58 -11.28
C THR A 517 25.34 -38.76 -11.49
N LYS A 518 26.07 -38.95 -10.39
CA LYS A 518 27.48 -39.30 -10.39
C LYS A 518 27.77 -40.26 -9.23
N TYR A 519 28.55 -41.30 -9.51
CA TYR A 519 29.04 -42.22 -8.49
C TYR A 519 30.42 -41.76 -8.03
N LEU A 520 30.60 -41.67 -6.71
CA LEU A 520 31.80 -41.19 -6.06
C LEU A 520 32.26 -42.23 -5.02
N PRO A 521 33.57 -42.40 -4.79
CA PRO A 521 34.03 -43.19 -3.65
C PRO A 521 33.56 -42.53 -2.34
N ALA A 522 33.23 -43.36 -1.34
CA ALA A 522 32.85 -42.86 -0.04
C ALA A 522 33.98 -42.03 0.60
N ARG A 523 33.62 -40.86 1.17
CA ARG A 523 34.55 -39.94 1.84
C ARG A 523 33.86 -39.27 3.03
N GLU A 524 34.64 -38.90 4.04
CA GLU A 524 34.14 -38.26 5.28
C GLU A 524 34.05 -36.72 5.20
N GLY A 525 34.53 -36.10 4.11
CA GLY A 525 34.51 -34.64 3.95
C GLY A 525 33.27 -34.11 3.22
N ASP A 526 32.91 -32.86 3.53
CA ASP A 526 31.75 -32.14 2.97
C ASP A 526 31.74 -32.11 1.44
N TYR A 527 30.55 -32.09 0.86
CA TYR A 527 30.37 -31.89 -0.57
C TYR A 527 30.29 -30.42 -0.92
N GLN A 528 31.03 -30.03 -1.95
CA GLN A 528 31.14 -28.65 -2.40
C GLN A 528 30.61 -28.50 -3.83
N ARG A 529 30.37 -27.26 -4.25
CA ARG A 529 29.91 -26.91 -5.60
C ARG A 529 30.79 -27.50 -6.71
N ALA A 530 32.08 -27.68 -6.45
CA ALA A 530 33.02 -28.28 -7.41
C ALA A 530 32.74 -29.78 -7.70
N ASP A 531 32.07 -30.49 -6.79
CA ASP A 531 31.70 -31.89 -6.97
C ASP A 531 30.55 -32.06 -7.99
N GLU A 532 29.81 -30.99 -8.29
CA GLU A 532 28.81 -30.92 -9.37
C GLU A 532 29.48 -30.77 -10.76
N SER A 533 30.35 -31.69 -11.10
CA SER A 533 31.08 -31.73 -12.37
C SER A 533 31.10 -33.16 -12.92
N ASP A 534 31.26 -33.32 -14.23
CA ASP A 534 31.31 -34.63 -14.90
C ASP A 534 30.12 -35.54 -14.56
N LEU A 535 28.92 -34.97 -14.53
CA LEU A 535 27.70 -35.72 -14.23
C LEU A 535 27.23 -36.54 -15.44
N ILE A 536 26.44 -37.58 -15.16
CA ILE A 536 25.74 -38.40 -16.16
C ILE A 536 24.28 -37.92 -16.20
N LEU A 537 23.85 -37.35 -17.32
CA LEU A 537 22.44 -37.02 -17.54
C LEU A 537 21.61 -38.32 -17.65
N GLU A 538 20.69 -38.54 -16.72
CA GLU A 538 19.83 -39.72 -16.68
C GLU A 538 18.54 -39.50 -17.49
N GLY A 539 17.96 -38.30 -17.43
CA GLY A 539 16.73 -37.97 -18.14
C GLY A 539 16.05 -36.71 -17.62
N TYR A 540 14.73 -36.65 -17.77
CA TYR A 540 13.91 -35.49 -17.44
C TYR A 540 12.66 -35.87 -16.67
N ILE A 541 12.29 -35.00 -15.74
CA ILE A 541 10.95 -34.96 -15.15
C ILE A 541 10.25 -33.71 -15.69
N ALA A 542 9.02 -33.89 -16.16
CA ALA A 542 8.23 -32.83 -16.78
C ALA A 542 6.97 -32.60 -15.96
N PHE A 543 6.73 -31.33 -15.66
CA PHE A 543 5.70 -30.89 -14.75
C PHE A 543 4.66 -30.07 -15.48
N LEU A 544 3.39 -30.25 -15.11
CA LEU A 544 2.31 -29.39 -15.53
C LEU A 544 1.91 -28.46 -14.37
N ASP A 545 1.78 -27.18 -14.67
CA ASP A 545 1.21 -26.18 -13.77
C ASP A 545 -0.09 -25.67 -14.40
N PRO A 546 -1.25 -26.28 -14.06
CA PRO A 546 -2.49 -26.05 -14.78
C PRO A 546 -3.02 -24.63 -14.51
N PRO A 547 -3.65 -23.98 -15.52
CA PRO A 547 -4.30 -22.69 -15.31
C PRO A 547 -5.46 -22.82 -14.30
N LYS A 548 -5.73 -21.77 -13.53
CA LYS A 548 -6.94 -21.72 -12.71
C LYS A 548 -8.16 -21.55 -13.60
N GLU A 549 -9.24 -22.27 -13.28
CA GLU A 549 -10.53 -22.11 -13.98
C GLU A 549 -11.08 -20.68 -13.85
N THR A 550 -10.75 -19.98 -12.76
CA THR A 550 -11.15 -18.60 -12.49
C THR A 550 -10.32 -17.56 -13.25
N THR A 551 -9.18 -17.93 -13.85
CA THR A 551 -8.29 -16.96 -14.51
C THR A 551 -8.92 -16.35 -15.75
N ALA A 552 -9.48 -17.16 -16.65
CA ALA A 552 -10.11 -16.66 -17.87
C ALA A 552 -11.27 -15.67 -17.63
N PRO A 553 -12.25 -15.95 -16.75
CA PRO A 553 -13.30 -14.97 -16.43
C PRO A 553 -12.73 -13.72 -15.75
N ALA A 554 -11.71 -13.85 -14.89
CA ALA A 554 -11.09 -12.70 -14.24
C ALA A 554 -10.36 -11.77 -15.21
N LEU A 555 -9.59 -12.31 -16.15
CA LEU A 555 -8.92 -11.50 -17.19
C LEU A 555 -9.93 -10.74 -18.05
N LYS A 556 -11.08 -11.36 -18.35
CA LYS A 556 -12.17 -10.71 -19.07
C LYS A 556 -12.80 -9.58 -18.24
N ALA A 557 -13.01 -9.79 -16.94
CA ALA A 557 -13.54 -8.77 -16.03
C ALA A 557 -12.58 -7.59 -15.88
N LEU A 558 -11.29 -7.84 -15.65
CA LEU A 558 -10.24 -6.80 -15.58
C LEU A 558 -10.19 -5.96 -16.85
N LYS A 559 -10.25 -6.60 -18.02
CA LYS A 559 -10.31 -5.90 -19.32
C LYS A 559 -11.57 -5.06 -19.48
N ALA A 560 -12.73 -5.55 -19.04
CA ALA A 560 -13.99 -4.80 -19.04
C ALA A 560 -13.94 -3.59 -18.09
N SER A 561 -13.21 -3.72 -16.99
CA SER A 561 -12.91 -2.65 -16.02
C SER A 561 -11.75 -1.74 -16.47
N GLY A 562 -11.26 -1.86 -17.71
CA GLY A 562 -10.26 -0.98 -18.30
C GLY A 562 -8.82 -1.22 -17.85
N ILE A 563 -8.52 -2.41 -17.31
CA ILE A 563 -7.19 -2.80 -16.86
C ILE A 563 -6.56 -3.70 -17.93
N THR A 564 -5.37 -3.32 -18.40
CA THR A 564 -4.57 -4.14 -19.33
C THR A 564 -3.65 -5.04 -18.53
N VAL A 565 -3.78 -6.35 -18.72
CA VAL A 565 -2.93 -7.34 -18.04
C VAL A 565 -1.70 -7.64 -18.90
N LYS A 566 -0.51 -7.58 -18.28
CA LYS A 566 0.79 -7.93 -18.88
C LYS A 566 1.45 -9.02 -18.05
N ILE A 567 2.03 -10.02 -18.70
CA ILE A 567 2.67 -11.17 -18.06
C ILE A 567 4.18 -11.00 -18.08
N LEU A 568 4.79 -11.00 -16.89
CA LEU A 568 6.23 -10.83 -16.71
C LEU A 568 6.78 -12.07 -15.99
N THR A 569 7.36 -13.00 -16.74
CA THR A 569 7.76 -14.30 -16.19
C THR A 569 9.19 -14.70 -16.52
N GLY A 570 9.78 -15.51 -15.65
CA GLY A 570 11.07 -16.17 -15.86
C GLY A 570 10.98 -17.44 -16.70
N ASP A 571 9.76 -17.93 -16.99
CA ASP A 571 9.52 -19.14 -17.77
C ASP A 571 9.90 -18.98 -19.25
N SER A 572 9.96 -20.12 -19.95
CA SER A 572 10.22 -20.13 -21.40
C SER A 572 9.04 -19.53 -22.20
N GLU A 573 9.38 -18.91 -23.33
CA GLU A 573 8.41 -18.30 -24.26
C GLU A 573 7.26 -19.26 -24.65
N LEU A 574 7.59 -20.52 -24.93
CA LEU A 574 6.63 -21.51 -25.42
C LEU A 574 5.62 -21.90 -24.33
N VAL A 575 6.10 -22.14 -23.11
CA VAL A 575 5.26 -22.48 -21.96
C VAL A 575 4.37 -21.29 -21.60
N ALA A 576 4.96 -20.10 -21.50
CA ALA A 576 4.21 -18.91 -21.12
C ALA A 576 3.14 -18.52 -22.16
N ALA A 577 3.46 -18.60 -23.45
CA ALA A 577 2.50 -18.33 -24.53
C ALA A 577 1.35 -19.36 -24.54
N LYS A 578 1.65 -20.63 -24.26
CA LYS A 578 0.65 -21.69 -24.16
C LYS A 578 -0.34 -21.44 -23.02
N VAL A 579 0.15 -21.10 -21.82
CA VAL A 579 -0.71 -20.75 -20.68
C VAL A 579 -1.57 -19.53 -21.00
N CYS A 580 -0.99 -18.49 -21.62
CA CYS A 580 -1.75 -17.30 -22.05
C CYS A 580 -2.91 -17.68 -22.97
N HIS A 581 -2.67 -18.55 -23.96
CA HIS A 581 -3.71 -19.00 -24.87
C HIS A 581 -4.83 -19.76 -24.15
N GLU A 582 -4.49 -20.65 -23.20
CA GLU A 582 -5.49 -21.45 -22.46
C GLU A 582 -6.39 -20.60 -21.58
N VAL A 583 -5.87 -19.50 -21.02
CA VAL A 583 -6.67 -18.55 -20.23
C VAL A 583 -7.35 -17.47 -21.08
N GLY A 584 -7.23 -17.54 -22.40
CA GLY A 584 -7.86 -16.60 -23.34
C GLY A 584 -7.17 -15.24 -23.44
N LEU A 585 -5.88 -15.15 -23.07
CA LEU A 585 -5.05 -13.97 -23.23
C LEU A 585 -4.23 -14.06 -24.53
N ASP A 586 -4.36 -13.07 -25.40
CA ASP A 586 -3.55 -12.98 -26.61
C ASP A 586 -2.13 -12.52 -26.26
N ALA A 587 -1.16 -13.43 -26.41
CA ALA A 587 0.23 -13.19 -26.09
C ALA A 587 0.91 -12.21 -27.07
N GLY A 588 0.41 -12.10 -28.31
CA GLY A 588 1.03 -11.29 -29.35
C GLY A 588 2.48 -11.68 -29.63
N GLU A 589 3.33 -10.68 -29.90
CA GLU A 589 4.78 -10.84 -30.03
C GLU A 589 5.42 -10.93 -28.63
N VAL A 590 6.10 -12.06 -28.36
CA VAL A 590 6.76 -12.32 -27.07
C VAL A 590 8.14 -11.69 -27.06
N VAL A 591 8.44 -10.93 -26.00
CA VAL A 591 9.76 -10.31 -25.80
C VAL A 591 10.55 -11.11 -24.78
N ILE A 592 11.82 -11.40 -25.09
CA ILE A 592 12.69 -12.22 -24.25
C ILE A 592 13.65 -11.32 -23.47
N GLY A 593 14.02 -11.71 -22.24
CA GLY A 593 14.97 -10.99 -21.40
C GLY A 593 16.28 -10.58 -22.09
N SER A 594 16.83 -11.40 -22.99
CA SER A 594 18.05 -11.08 -23.74
C SER A 594 17.91 -9.89 -24.67
N ASP A 595 16.71 -9.68 -25.22
CA ASP A 595 16.46 -8.61 -26.19
C ASP A 595 16.40 -7.26 -25.46
N ILE A 596 15.89 -7.27 -24.22
CA ILE A 596 15.72 -6.10 -23.33
C ILE A 596 17.07 -5.44 -23.00
N GLU A 597 18.13 -6.23 -22.82
CA GLU A 597 19.46 -5.71 -22.47
C GLU A 597 20.04 -4.81 -23.58
N THR A 598 19.67 -5.06 -24.83
CA THR A 598 20.16 -4.30 -25.98
C THR A 598 19.37 -3.02 -26.27
N LEU A 599 18.18 -2.89 -25.68
CA LEU A 599 17.26 -1.79 -25.93
C LEU A 599 17.54 -0.58 -25.03
N SER A 600 17.44 0.61 -25.61
CA SER A 600 17.38 1.84 -24.83
C SER A 600 16.07 1.95 -24.04
N ASP A 601 16.07 2.77 -22.98
CA ASP A 601 14.87 2.95 -22.14
C ASP A 601 13.65 3.47 -22.92
N ASP A 602 13.87 4.33 -23.93
CA ASP A 602 12.78 4.88 -24.74
C ASP A 602 12.22 3.86 -25.75
N GLU A 603 13.08 3.02 -26.33
CA GLU A 603 12.64 1.91 -27.19
C GLU A 603 11.88 0.87 -26.37
N LEU A 604 12.41 0.51 -25.21
CA LEU A 604 11.79 -0.43 -24.29
C LEU A 604 10.46 0.09 -23.75
N ALA A 605 10.33 1.39 -23.44
CA ALA A 605 9.07 1.97 -23.01
C ALA A 605 7.97 1.86 -24.08
N ASN A 606 8.31 2.17 -25.34
CA ASN A 606 7.38 2.06 -26.48
C ASN A 606 6.98 0.60 -26.75
N LEU A 607 7.95 -0.33 -26.68
CA LEU A 607 7.70 -1.76 -26.81
C LEU A 607 6.80 -2.24 -25.66
N ALA A 608 7.11 -1.81 -24.43
CA ALA A 608 6.42 -2.24 -23.23
C ALA A 608 4.93 -1.86 -23.21
N GLN A 609 4.55 -0.72 -23.79
CA GLN A 609 3.15 -0.34 -23.93
C GLN A 609 2.35 -1.35 -24.76
N ARG A 610 2.96 -1.93 -25.81
CA ARG A 610 2.27 -2.78 -26.79
C ARG A 610 2.38 -4.28 -26.49
N THR A 611 3.46 -4.71 -25.84
CA THR A 611 3.72 -6.13 -25.53
C THR A 611 2.85 -6.63 -24.38
N THR A 612 2.28 -7.83 -24.54
CA THR A 612 1.50 -8.51 -23.48
C THR A 612 2.34 -9.49 -22.68
N LEU A 613 3.23 -10.25 -23.33
CA LEU A 613 4.01 -11.31 -22.70
C LEU A 613 5.52 -11.07 -22.79
N PHE A 614 6.17 -11.09 -21.63
CA PHE A 614 7.61 -11.07 -21.48
C PHE A 614 8.10 -12.36 -20.82
N ALA A 615 9.06 -13.03 -21.44
CA ALA A 615 9.56 -14.33 -21.03
C ALA A 615 11.07 -14.30 -20.69
N ARG A 616 11.52 -15.28 -19.91
CA ARG A 616 12.92 -15.41 -19.43
C ARG A 616 13.45 -14.13 -18.78
N LEU A 617 12.60 -13.42 -18.04
CA LEU A 617 12.99 -12.20 -17.36
C LEU A 617 13.85 -12.47 -16.12
N THR A 618 14.80 -11.58 -15.87
CA THR A 618 15.47 -11.44 -14.58
C THR A 618 14.64 -10.52 -13.67
N PRO A 619 14.84 -10.54 -12.33
CA PRO A 619 14.20 -9.59 -11.42
C PRO A 619 14.39 -8.12 -11.84
N MET A 620 15.59 -7.78 -12.32
CA MET A 620 15.91 -6.42 -12.79
C MET A 620 15.20 -6.04 -14.08
N HIS A 621 14.95 -6.98 -14.98
CA HIS A 621 14.12 -6.72 -16.15
C HIS A 621 12.67 -6.42 -15.75
N LYS A 622 12.12 -7.14 -14.75
CA LYS A 622 10.76 -6.88 -14.25
C LYS A 622 10.64 -5.47 -13.69
N GLU A 623 11.57 -5.05 -12.83
CA GLU A 623 11.62 -3.70 -12.27
C GLU A 623 11.71 -2.63 -13.36
N ARG A 624 12.65 -2.78 -14.31
CA ARG A 624 12.86 -1.81 -15.40
C ARG A 624 11.60 -1.62 -16.25
N ILE A 625 10.89 -2.70 -16.60
CA ILE A 625 9.63 -2.62 -17.36
C ILE A 625 8.57 -1.84 -16.58
N VAL A 626 8.39 -2.14 -15.29
CA VAL A 626 7.39 -1.48 -14.43
C VAL A 626 7.68 0.01 -14.32
N THR A 627 8.93 0.39 -14.06
CA THR A 627 9.36 1.79 -13.94
C THR A 627 9.13 2.57 -15.23
N LEU A 628 9.40 1.97 -16.39
CA LEU A 628 9.17 2.61 -17.69
C LEU A 628 7.68 2.79 -18.00
N LEU A 629 6.83 1.80 -17.72
CA LEU A 629 5.38 1.93 -17.90
C LEU A 629 4.81 3.07 -17.04
N LYS A 630 5.31 3.20 -15.82
CA LYS A 630 4.94 4.29 -14.90
C LYS A 630 5.43 5.66 -15.39
N ARG A 631 6.65 5.73 -15.94
CA ARG A 631 7.21 6.94 -16.58
C ARG A 631 6.34 7.45 -17.73
N GLU A 632 5.71 6.54 -18.49
CA GLU A 632 4.78 6.86 -19.58
C GLU A 632 3.39 7.30 -19.08
N GLY A 633 3.19 7.43 -17.77
CA GLY A 633 1.98 7.98 -17.16
C GLY A 633 0.85 6.96 -16.93
N HIS A 634 1.18 5.67 -16.91
CA HIS A 634 0.29 4.61 -16.43
C HIS A 634 0.35 4.46 -14.91
N VAL A 635 -0.73 3.97 -14.31
CA VAL A 635 -0.74 3.55 -12.90
C VAL A 635 -0.58 2.04 -12.89
N VAL A 636 0.63 1.60 -12.57
CA VAL A 636 1.05 0.22 -12.76
C VAL A 636 0.94 -0.54 -11.44
N GLY A 637 0.11 -1.57 -11.41
CA GLY A 637 0.15 -2.57 -10.36
C GLY A 637 1.02 -3.75 -10.72
N PHE A 638 1.73 -4.30 -9.75
CA PHE A 638 2.49 -5.54 -9.91
C PHE A 638 1.97 -6.58 -8.92
N MET A 639 1.65 -7.78 -9.41
CA MET A 639 1.26 -8.92 -8.59
C MET A 639 2.31 -10.03 -8.64
N GLY A 640 2.85 -10.39 -7.47
CA GLY A 640 3.86 -11.43 -7.32
C GLY A 640 3.91 -12.02 -5.92
N ASP A 641 4.45 -13.24 -5.82
CA ASP A 641 4.51 -14.03 -4.58
C ASP A 641 5.91 -14.57 -4.26
N GLY A 642 6.88 -14.36 -5.16
CA GLY A 642 8.25 -14.84 -5.04
C GLY A 642 9.29 -13.75 -4.73
N ILE A 643 10.48 -14.20 -4.32
CA ILE A 643 11.65 -13.34 -4.03
C ILE A 643 12.02 -12.50 -5.26
N ASN A 644 11.89 -13.09 -6.45
CA ASN A 644 12.22 -12.47 -7.74
C ASN A 644 11.32 -11.26 -8.09
N ASP A 645 10.19 -11.12 -7.41
CA ASP A 645 9.20 -10.07 -7.68
C ASP A 645 9.35 -8.87 -6.76
N ALA A 646 10.08 -9.00 -5.65
CA ALA A 646 10.23 -7.96 -4.65
C ALA A 646 10.71 -6.60 -5.22
N PRO A 647 11.69 -6.54 -6.15
CA PRO A 647 12.08 -5.26 -6.75
C PRO A 647 10.96 -4.62 -7.57
N ALA A 648 10.24 -5.41 -8.37
CA ALA A 648 9.13 -4.93 -9.20
C ALA A 648 7.91 -4.52 -8.35
N LEU A 649 7.64 -5.22 -7.24
CA LEU A 649 6.60 -4.86 -6.27
C LEU A 649 6.84 -3.49 -5.66
N ARG A 650 8.09 -3.17 -5.28
CA ARG A 650 8.46 -1.85 -4.73
C ARG A 650 8.43 -0.73 -5.76
N ALA A 651 8.79 -1.02 -7.01
CA ALA A 651 8.82 -0.01 -8.07
C ALA A 651 7.42 0.35 -8.61
N ALA A 652 6.46 -0.56 -8.49
CA ALA A 652 5.07 -0.36 -8.91
C ALA A 652 4.40 0.80 -8.16
N ASP A 653 3.32 1.35 -8.74
CA ASP A 653 2.44 2.28 -8.00
C ASP A 653 1.59 1.56 -6.95
N ILE A 654 1.37 0.27 -7.18
CA ILE A 654 0.71 -0.63 -6.24
C ILE A 654 1.33 -2.02 -6.29
N GLY A 655 2.05 -2.39 -5.24
CA GLY A 655 2.55 -3.75 -5.04
C GLY A 655 1.45 -4.64 -4.44
N ILE A 656 1.17 -5.79 -5.08
CA ILE A 656 0.13 -6.73 -4.66
C ILE A 656 0.78 -8.09 -4.41
N SER A 657 0.66 -8.59 -3.18
CA SER A 657 1.07 -9.95 -2.83
C SER A 657 -0.13 -10.76 -2.36
N VAL A 658 0.12 -12.02 -2.03
CA VAL A 658 -0.90 -12.99 -1.60
C VAL A 658 -0.57 -13.56 -0.23
N ASP A 659 -1.58 -14.04 0.46
CA ASP A 659 -1.41 -14.79 1.70
C ASP A 659 -0.64 -16.09 1.41
N GLY A 660 0.39 -16.36 2.20
CA GLY A 660 1.37 -17.43 1.96
C GLY A 660 2.52 -17.11 0.98
N ALA A 661 2.64 -15.88 0.48
CA ALA A 661 3.84 -15.45 -0.25
C ALA A 661 5.07 -15.33 0.66
N VAL A 662 6.27 -15.37 0.07
CA VAL A 662 7.53 -15.19 0.83
C VAL A 662 7.55 -13.84 1.55
N ASP A 663 8.23 -13.78 2.69
CA ASP A 663 8.19 -12.60 3.57
C ASP A 663 8.64 -11.32 2.88
N ILE A 664 9.68 -11.42 2.04
CA ILE A 664 10.17 -10.27 1.27
C ILE A 664 9.12 -9.71 0.29
N ALA A 665 8.28 -10.58 -0.30
CA ALA A 665 7.23 -10.17 -1.22
C ALA A 665 6.04 -9.55 -0.47
N ARG A 666 5.65 -10.13 0.68
CA ARG A 666 4.62 -9.55 1.56
C ARG A 666 5.04 -8.20 2.13
N GLU A 667 6.34 -8.03 2.41
CA GLU A 667 6.84 -6.76 2.92
C GLU A 667 6.92 -5.68 1.83
N ALA A 668 7.34 -6.06 0.63
CA ALA A 668 7.41 -5.16 -0.53
C ALA A 668 6.05 -4.71 -1.06
N ALA A 669 4.96 -5.42 -0.76
CA ALA A 669 3.63 -5.12 -1.25
C ALA A 669 2.88 -4.09 -0.38
N ASP A 670 1.96 -3.36 -1.01
CA ASP A 670 1.02 -2.44 -0.37
C ASP A 670 -0.31 -3.11 -0.02
N ILE A 671 -0.69 -4.12 -0.81
CA ILE A 671 -1.93 -4.89 -0.68
C ILE A 671 -1.60 -6.38 -0.60
N ILE A 672 -2.33 -7.09 0.26
CA ILE A 672 -2.25 -8.54 0.42
C ILE A 672 -3.62 -9.15 0.16
N LEU A 673 -3.70 -10.03 -0.83
CA LEU A 673 -4.91 -10.81 -1.13
C LEU A 673 -4.92 -12.07 -0.25
N LEU A 674 -5.97 -12.27 0.53
CA LEU A 674 -6.12 -13.49 1.35
C LEU A 674 -6.40 -14.74 0.49
N GLU A 675 -6.74 -14.55 -0.78
CA GLU A 675 -6.90 -15.64 -1.75
C GLU A 675 -6.10 -15.31 -3.01
N LYS A 676 -5.40 -16.32 -3.55
CA LYS A 676 -4.68 -16.22 -4.84
C LYS A 676 -5.65 -16.15 -6.03
N SER A 677 -6.48 -15.10 -6.12
CA SER A 677 -7.56 -14.97 -7.12
C SER A 677 -7.59 -13.59 -7.77
N LEU A 678 -7.50 -13.55 -9.09
CA LEU A 678 -7.65 -12.31 -9.87
C LEU A 678 -9.08 -11.74 -9.81
N MET A 679 -10.09 -12.55 -9.48
CA MET A 679 -11.45 -12.05 -9.24
C MET A 679 -11.50 -11.19 -7.97
N VAL A 680 -10.82 -11.61 -6.90
CA VAL A 680 -10.74 -10.85 -5.65
C VAL A 680 -10.00 -9.53 -5.87
N LEU A 681 -8.95 -9.55 -6.71
CA LEU A 681 -8.26 -8.34 -7.15
C LEU A 681 -9.20 -7.38 -7.87
N GLU A 682 -10.01 -7.86 -8.82
CA GLU A 682 -10.96 -7.05 -9.58
C GLU A 682 -12.02 -6.39 -8.68
N GLU A 683 -12.63 -7.17 -7.78
CA GLU A 683 -13.57 -6.67 -6.78
C GLU A 683 -12.93 -5.59 -5.89
N GLY A 684 -11.68 -5.81 -5.51
CA GLY A 684 -10.88 -4.87 -4.75
C GLY A 684 -10.65 -3.55 -5.50
N VAL A 685 -10.28 -3.62 -6.79
CA VAL A 685 -10.08 -2.42 -7.63
C VAL A 685 -11.38 -1.63 -7.74
N ILE A 686 -12.52 -2.30 -7.95
CA ILE A 686 -13.83 -1.64 -7.97
C ILE A 686 -14.09 -0.91 -6.66
N GLU A 687 -13.82 -1.53 -5.51
CA GLU A 687 -14.04 -0.89 -4.21
C GLU A 687 -13.07 0.28 -3.97
N GLY A 688 -11.83 0.17 -4.45
CA GLY A 688 -10.89 1.29 -4.50
C GLY A 688 -11.44 2.46 -5.31
N ARG A 689 -12.03 2.19 -6.49
CA ARG A 689 -12.69 3.21 -7.33
C ARG A 689 -13.88 3.85 -6.63
N ARG A 690 -14.71 3.07 -5.91
CA ARG A 690 -15.83 3.63 -5.12
C ARG A 690 -15.34 4.57 -4.02
N THR A 691 -14.32 4.14 -3.29
CA THR A 691 -13.68 4.92 -2.23
C THR A 691 -13.14 6.23 -2.78
N PHE A 692 -12.45 6.19 -3.91
CA PHE A 692 -11.90 7.36 -4.55
C PHE A 692 -12.98 8.29 -5.13
N ALA A 693 -14.03 7.75 -5.74
CA ALA A 693 -15.15 8.54 -6.25
C ALA A 693 -15.87 9.30 -5.12
N ASN A 694 -16.09 8.68 -3.96
CA ASN A 694 -16.69 9.34 -2.80
C ASN A 694 -15.81 10.47 -2.26
N MET A 695 -14.49 10.29 -2.27
CA MET A 695 -13.53 11.35 -1.91
C MET A 695 -13.61 12.53 -2.89
N LEU A 696 -13.63 12.27 -4.19
CA LEU A 696 -13.72 13.33 -5.21
C LEU A 696 -15.06 14.08 -5.17
N LYS A 697 -16.17 13.42 -4.79
CA LYS A 697 -17.46 14.09 -4.57
C LYS A 697 -17.33 15.18 -3.51
N TYR A 698 -16.75 14.86 -2.35
CA TYR A 698 -16.53 15.85 -1.29
C TYR A 698 -15.73 17.05 -1.80
N ILE A 699 -14.63 16.79 -2.50
CA ILE A 699 -13.73 17.84 -3.00
C ILE A 699 -14.45 18.74 -4.02
N LYS A 700 -15.15 18.15 -4.99
CA LYS A 700 -15.94 18.89 -5.99
C LYS A 700 -17.03 19.73 -5.31
N MET A 701 -17.67 19.21 -4.26
CA MET A 701 -18.71 19.88 -3.49
C MET A 701 -18.19 21.07 -2.69
N THR A 702 -17.21 20.84 -1.82
CA THR A 702 -16.65 21.88 -0.95
C THR A 702 -16.01 23.00 -1.78
N ALA A 703 -15.27 22.65 -2.84
CA ALA A 703 -14.62 23.65 -3.69
C ALA A 703 -15.64 24.54 -4.43
N SER A 704 -16.71 23.96 -5.00
CA SER A 704 -17.75 24.73 -5.70
C SER A 704 -18.60 25.58 -4.76
N SER A 705 -19.00 25.01 -3.61
CA SER A 705 -19.86 25.66 -2.63
C SER A 705 -19.17 26.87 -1.98
N ASN A 706 -17.92 26.68 -1.54
CA ASN A 706 -17.13 27.74 -0.90
C ASN A 706 -16.84 28.89 -1.88
N PHE A 707 -16.55 28.57 -3.14
CA PHE A 707 -16.37 29.58 -4.19
C PHE A 707 -17.66 30.39 -4.42
N GLY A 708 -18.80 29.71 -4.55
CA GLY A 708 -20.09 30.35 -4.76
C GLY A 708 -20.47 31.29 -3.62
N ASN A 709 -20.33 30.84 -2.36
CA ASN A 709 -20.62 31.67 -1.19
C ASN A 709 -19.79 32.96 -1.17
N VAL A 710 -18.48 32.86 -1.42
CA VAL A 710 -17.61 34.04 -1.40
C VAL A 710 -17.87 34.99 -2.56
N PHE A 711 -18.25 34.46 -3.73
CA PHE A 711 -18.68 35.32 -4.83
C PHE A 711 -19.98 36.08 -4.47
N SER A 712 -20.93 35.43 -3.79
CA SER A 712 -22.15 36.06 -3.27
C SER A 712 -21.85 37.14 -2.24
N VAL A 713 -20.94 36.86 -1.30
CA VAL A 713 -20.42 37.83 -0.34
C VAL A 713 -19.84 39.06 -1.05
N LEU A 714 -19.00 38.85 -2.06
CA LEU A 714 -18.36 39.93 -2.80
C LEU A 714 -19.39 40.87 -3.44
N VAL A 715 -20.38 40.30 -4.13
CA VAL A 715 -21.46 41.07 -4.76
C VAL A 715 -22.26 41.82 -3.70
N ALA A 716 -22.68 41.14 -2.64
CA ALA A 716 -23.46 41.77 -1.58
C ALA A 716 -22.69 42.91 -0.89
N SER A 717 -21.40 42.73 -0.62
CA SER A 717 -20.52 43.74 -0.02
C SER A 717 -20.35 45.00 -0.88
N ALA A 718 -20.47 44.88 -2.20
CA ALA A 718 -20.36 46.01 -3.11
C ALA A 718 -21.65 46.86 -3.18
N PHE A 719 -22.82 46.25 -2.95
CA PHE A 719 -24.12 46.90 -3.13
C PHE A 719 -24.88 47.22 -1.83
N LEU A 720 -24.62 46.49 -0.74
CA LEU A 720 -25.35 46.66 0.52
C LEU A 720 -24.68 47.71 1.43
N PRO A 721 -25.48 48.56 2.12
CA PRO A 721 -24.97 49.55 3.06
C PRO A 721 -24.50 48.94 4.40
N PHE A 722 -24.78 47.65 4.64
CA PHE A 722 -24.43 46.91 5.86
C PHE A 722 -23.72 45.59 5.52
N LEU A 723 -23.22 44.87 6.53
CA LEU A 723 -22.63 43.54 6.34
C LEU A 723 -23.68 42.53 5.85
N PRO A 724 -23.47 41.91 4.67
CA PRO A 724 -24.42 40.96 4.09
C PRO A 724 -24.78 39.82 5.04
N MET A 725 -23.79 39.39 5.82
CA MET A 725 -23.88 38.34 6.84
C MET A 725 -22.84 38.64 7.91
N LEU A 726 -23.09 38.24 9.16
CA LEU A 726 -22.11 38.39 10.23
C LEU A 726 -21.05 37.28 10.17
N PRO A 727 -19.82 37.53 10.65
CA PRO A 727 -18.81 36.51 10.92
C PRO A 727 -19.37 35.24 11.56
N LEU A 728 -20.20 35.40 12.60
CA LEU A 728 -20.80 34.32 13.35
C LEU A 728 -21.74 33.45 12.49
N HIS A 729 -22.53 34.06 11.61
CA HIS A 729 -23.45 33.34 10.73
C HIS A 729 -22.69 32.48 9.71
N LEU A 730 -21.61 32.99 9.12
CA LEU A 730 -20.75 32.23 8.20
C LEU A 730 -20.15 31.01 8.90
N LEU A 731 -19.68 31.18 10.13
CA LEU A 731 -19.13 30.10 10.94
C LEU A 731 -20.15 29.01 11.23
N ILE A 732 -21.38 29.40 11.60
CA ILE A 732 -22.45 28.45 11.89
C ILE A 732 -22.87 27.70 10.62
N GLN A 733 -22.96 28.38 9.47
CA GLN A 733 -23.23 27.73 8.20
C GLN A 733 -22.17 26.69 7.87
N ASN A 734 -20.89 27.04 8.00
CA ASN A 734 -19.79 26.11 7.71
C ASN A 734 -19.83 24.91 8.65
N LEU A 735 -20.04 25.10 9.96
CA LEU A 735 -20.14 24.00 10.92
C LEU A 735 -21.32 23.06 10.58
N LEU A 736 -22.49 23.61 10.29
CA LEU A 736 -23.68 22.82 9.92
C LEU A 736 -23.48 22.08 8.59
N TYR A 737 -22.85 22.74 7.62
CA TYR A 737 -22.49 22.16 6.35
C TYR A 737 -21.50 21.01 6.50
N ASP A 738 -20.42 21.21 7.27
CA ASP A 738 -19.40 20.20 7.57
C ASP A 738 -20.00 18.97 8.26
N VAL A 739 -20.91 19.18 9.22
CA VAL A 739 -21.66 18.10 9.88
C VAL A 739 -22.49 17.30 8.86
N SER A 740 -23.08 17.96 7.86
CA SER A 740 -23.82 17.26 6.79
C SER A 740 -22.92 16.37 5.92
N GLN A 741 -21.64 16.75 5.77
CA GLN A 741 -20.67 16.07 4.92
C GLN A 741 -20.06 14.81 5.55
N VAL A 742 -20.16 14.64 6.87
CA VAL A 742 -19.69 13.44 7.60
C VAL A 742 -20.27 12.13 7.05
N ALA A 743 -21.44 12.20 6.39
CA ALA A 743 -22.09 11.05 5.79
C ALA A 743 -21.63 10.73 4.35
N ILE A 744 -20.80 11.57 3.71
CA ILE A 744 -20.31 11.34 2.33
C ILE A 744 -19.52 10.04 2.17
N PRO A 745 -18.68 9.59 3.12
CA PRO A 745 -18.05 8.27 3.06
C PRO A 745 -19.07 7.12 2.93
N PHE A 746 -20.33 7.35 3.36
CA PHE A 746 -21.43 6.38 3.28
C PHE A 746 -22.19 6.42 1.98
N ASP A 747 -21.81 7.27 1.04
CA ASP A 747 -22.58 7.48 -0.16
C ASP A 747 -22.42 6.36 -1.21
N ASN A 748 -23.46 6.20 -2.01
CA ASN A 748 -23.50 5.29 -3.15
C ASN A 748 -22.81 5.91 -4.36
N VAL A 749 -22.06 5.10 -5.10
CA VAL A 749 -21.35 5.48 -6.33
C VAL A 749 -22.03 4.83 -7.53
N ASP A 750 -22.27 5.58 -8.59
CA ASP A 750 -22.92 5.05 -9.79
C ASP A 750 -21.95 4.17 -10.60
N ASP A 751 -22.46 3.12 -11.26
CA ASP A 751 -21.63 2.13 -11.98
C ASP A 751 -20.73 2.75 -13.05
N GLU A 752 -21.19 3.81 -13.73
CA GLU A 752 -20.39 4.52 -14.72
C GLU A 752 -19.08 5.08 -14.13
N GLN A 753 -19.09 5.48 -12.84
CA GLN A 753 -17.94 6.05 -12.13
C GLN A 753 -16.88 5.02 -11.75
N ILE A 754 -17.23 3.73 -11.74
CA ILE A 754 -16.31 2.64 -11.37
C ILE A 754 -15.83 1.83 -12.57
N GLN A 755 -16.40 2.04 -13.77
CA GLN A 755 -15.98 1.33 -14.98
C GLN A 755 -14.58 1.72 -15.46
N LYS A 756 -14.16 2.97 -15.23
CA LYS A 756 -12.86 3.47 -15.67
C LYS A 756 -12.03 3.97 -14.48
N PRO A 757 -10.70 3.86 -14.56
CA PRO A 757 -9.82 4.45 -13.56
C PRO A 757 -9.99 5.98 -13.55
N GLN A 758 -10.09 6.56 -12.37
CA GLN A 758 -10.14 8.01 -12.18
C GLN A 758 -8.74 8.51 -11.78
N ARG A 759 -8.38 9.71 -12.22
CA ARG A 759 -7.08 10.33 -11.93
C ARG A 759 -7.29 11.70 -11.28
N TRP A 760 -6.32 12.12 -10.47
CA TRP A 760 -6.30 13.47 -9.93
C TRP A 760 -5.96 14.49 -11.02
N ASN A 761 -6.89 15.39 -11.33
CA ASN A 761 -6.63 16.51 -12.22
C ASN A 761 -7.07 17.85 -11.60
N PRO A 762 -6.13 18.64 -11.05
CA PRO A 762 -6.44 19.94 -10.47
C PRO A 762 -7.05 20.94 -11.46
N ALA A 763 -6.73 20.83 -12.76
CA ALA A 763 -7.30 21.71 -13.77
C ALA A 763 -8.80 21.44 -13.97
N ASP A 764 -9.24 20.19 -13.80
CA ASP A 764 -10.65 19.80 -13.89
C ASP A 764 -11.43 20.36 -12.72
N LEU A 765 -10.84 20.30 -11.51
CA LEU A 765 -11.44 20.90 -10.33
C LEU A 765 -11.59 22.42 -10.46
N GLY A 766 -10.56 23.12 -10.94
CA GLY A 766 -10.64 24.56 -11.17
C GLY A 766 -11.72 24.94 -12.18
N ARG A 767 -11.84 24.19 -13.28
CA ARG A 767 -12.93 24.37 -14.26
C ARG A 767 -14.31 24.10 -13.65
N PHE A 768 -14.42 23.04 -12.84
CA PHE A 768 -15.65 22.69 -12.15
C PHE A 768 -16.12 23.82 -11.21
N MET A 769 -15.20 24.38 -10.42
CA MET A 769 -15.48 25.51 -9.52
C MET A 769 -16.03 26.73 -10.28
N VAL A 770 -15.41 27.11 -11.40
CA VAL A 770 -15.83 28.29 -12.18
C VAL A 770 -17.20 28.07 -12.85
N PHE A 771 -17.55 26.83 -13.20
CA PHE A 771 -18.85 26.53 -13.81
C PHE A 771 -19.98 26.41 -12.80
N PHE A 772 -19.77 25.72 -11.69
CA PHE A 772 -20.83 25.42 -10.71
C PHE A 772 -20.90 26.43 -9.57
N GLY A 773 -19.79 27.07 -9.22
CA GLY A 773 -19.74 28.07 -8.15
C GLY A 773 -20.66 29.27 -8.38
N PRO A 774 -20.65 29.94 -9.55
CA PRO A 774 -21.54 31.08 -9.81
C PRO A 774 -23.03 30.73 -9.77
N ILE A 775 -23.41 29.46 -9.92
CA ILE A 775 -24.82 29.04 -9.92
C ILE A 775 -25.47 29.37 -8.59
N SER A 776 -24.84 29.04 -7.45
CA SER A 776 -25.41 29.37 -6.14
C SER A 776 -25.52 30.89 -5.97
N SER A 777 -24.53 31.64 -6.46
CA SER A 777 -24.52 33.10 -6.36
C SER A 777 -25.64 33.77 -7.13
N ILE A 778 -26.09 33.22 -8.27
CA ILE A 778 -27.27 33.74 -8.98
C ILE A 778 -28.49 33.72 -8.05
N PHE A 779 -28.70 32.64 -7.29
CA PHE A 779 -29.84 32.51 -6.40
C PHE A 779 -29.67 33.27 -5.08
N ASP A 780 -28.44 33.43 -4.60
CA ASP A 780 -28.13 34.35 -3.50
C ASP A 780 -28.47 35.80 -3.91
N ILE A 781 -28.07 36.22 -5.12
CA ILE A 781 -28.40 37.55 -5.65
C ILE A 781 -29.90 37.73 -5.83
N LEU A 782 -30.61 36.72 -6.34
CA LEU A 782 -32.08 36.75 -6.39
C LEU A 782 -32.70 36.90 -5.00
N THR A 783 -32.12 36.24 -3.99
CA THR A 783 -32.52 36.40 -2.59
C THR A 783 -32.24 37.84 -2.11
N PHE A 784 -31.10 38.43 -2.45
CA PHE A 784 -30.80 39.82 -2.11
C PHE A 784 -31.81 40.77 -2.72
N CYS A 785 -32.14 40.59 -4.00
CA CYS A 785 -33.17 41.35 -4.71
C CYS A 785 -34.55 41.20 -4.06
N LEU A 786 -34.93 39.98 -3.67
CA LEU A 786 -36.17 39.70 -2.96
C LEU A 786 -36.22 40.44 -1.62
N MET A 787 -35.16 40.32 -0.81
CA MET A 787 -35.08 40.98 0.49
C MET A 787 -35.09 42.51 0.35
N TRP A 788 -34.44 43.03 -0.69
CA TRP A 788 -34.33 44.46 -0.94
C TRP A 788 -35.65 45.10 -1.44
N TRP A 789 -36.29 44.50 -2.46
CA TRP A 789 -37.45 45.12 -3.12
C TRP A 789 -38.80 44.65 -2.60
N VAL A 790 -38.92 43.41 -2.13
CA VAL A 790 -40.21 42.85 -1.67
C VAL A 790 -40.37 42.99 -0.16
N PHE A 791 -39.32 42.70 0.60
CA PHE A 791 -39.34 42.81 2.07
C PHE A 791 -38.81 44.14 2.60
N HIS A 792 -38.36 45.03 1.70
CA HIS A 792 -37.81 46.35 2.04
C HIS A 792 -36.70 46.30 3.11
N ALA A 793 -35.92 45.23 3.15
CA ALA A 793 -34.80 45.04 4.06
C ALA A 793 -33.53 45.71 3.52
N ASN A 794 -33.60 47.02 3.29
CA ASN A 794 -32.57 47.83 2.62
C ASN A 794 -31.91 48.88 3.55
N THR A 795 -32.34 48.95 4.81
CA THR A 795 -31.80 49.87 5.82
C THR A 795 -30.99 49.12 6.88
N PRO A 796 -30.03 49.78 7.56
CA PRO A 796 -29.30 49.17 8.68
C PRO A 796 -30.21 48.66 9.82
N GLU A 797 -31.37 49.27 10.02
CA GLU A 797 -32.38 48.85 11.01
C GLU A 797 -33.00 47.49 10.68
N THR A 798 -33.07 47.14 9.39
CA THR A 798 -33.64 45.88 8.88
C THR A 798 -32.57 44.86 8.46
N GLN A 799 -31.31 45.12 8.78
CA GLN A 799 -30.19 44.27 8.38
C GLN A 799 -30.31 42.82 8.90
N THR A 800 -30.80 42.64 10.13
CA THR A 800 -30.97 41.31 10.75
C THR A 800 -31.97 40.45 9.99
N LEU A 801 -33.01 41.06 9.44
CA LEU A 801 -33.99 40.38 8.59
C LEU A 801 -33.33 39.91 7.29
N PHE A 802 -32.54 40.79 6.65
CA PHE A 802 -31.77 40.46 5.45
C PHE A 802 -30.80 39.30 5.69
N GLN A 803 -29.98 39.42 6.73
CA GLN A 803 -28.98 38.43 7.14
C GLN A 803 -29.64 37.07 7.45
N SER A 804 -30.79 37.07 8.12
CA SER A 804 -31.54 35.84 8.42
C SER A 804 -32.12 35.17 7.18
N GLY A 805 -32.64 35.96 6.24
CA GLY A 805 -33.17 35.46 4.98
C GLY A 805 -32.09 34.77 4.15
N TRP A 806 -30.94 35.44 4.00
CA TRP A 806 -29.81 34.88 3.30
C TRP A 806 -29.18 33.70 4.06
N PHE A 807 -29.11 33.74 5.40
CA PHE A 807 -28.63 32.62 6.21
C PHE A 807 -29.37 31.32 5.90
N VAL A 808 -30.71 31.38 5.84
CA VAL A 808 -31.54 30.21 5.53
C VAL A 808 -31.34 29.74 4.09
N VAL A 809 -31.40 30.64 3.09
CA VAL A 809 -31.20 30.25 1.68
C VAL A 809 -29.80 29.71 1.44
N GLY A 810 -28.77 30.38 1.97
CA GLY A 810 -27.37 29.97 1.84
C GLY A 810 -27.16 28.56 2.39
N LEU A 811 -27.60 28.30 3.63
CA LEU A 811 -27.44 26.98 4.23
C LEU A 811 -28.22 25.88 3.49
N LEU A 812 -29.46 26.15 3.07
CA LEU A 812 -30.29 25.17 2.36
C LEU A 812 -29.75 24.89 0.96
N SER A 813 -29.30 25.91 0.23
CA SER A 813 -28.70 25.72 -1.10
C SER A 813 -27.38 24.97 -1.03
N GLN A 814 -26.52 25.27 -0.04
CA GLN A 814 -25.28 24.54 0.22
C GLN A 814 -25.52 23.07 0.57
N THR A 815 -26.50 22.78 1.43
CA THR A 815 -26.82 21.38 1.79
C THR A 815 -27.48 20.63 0.64
N LEU A 816 -28.33 21.28 -0.17
CA LEU A 816 -28.95 20.65 -1.34
C LEU A 816 -27.96 20.41 -2.48
N ILE A 817 -26.92 21.24 -2.64
CA ILE A 817 -25.92 21.06 -3.71
C ILE A 817 -25.22 19.71 -3.59
N VAL A 818 -25.01 19.22 -2.37
CA VAL A 818 -24.42 17.89 -2.08
C VAL A 818 -25.17 16.79 -2.83
N HIS A 819 -26.50 16.88 -2.91
CA HIS A 819 -27.31 15.93 -3.67
C HIS A 819 -27.28 16.17 -5.17
N MET A 820 -27.11 17.42 -5.59
CA MET A 820 -27.14 17.78 -7.00
C MET A 820 -25.84 17.40 -7.72
N ILE A 821 -24.66 17.67 -7.17
CA ILE A 821 -23.37 17.46 -7.86
C ILE A 821 -22.66 16.15 -7.47
N ARG A 822 -23.26 15.30 -6.63
CA ARG A 822 -22.79 13.92 -6.38
C ARG A 822 -22.69 13.08 -7.66
N THR A 823 -23.59 13.34 -8.61
CA THR A 823 -23.87 12.50 -9.78
C THR A 823 -24.30 13.35 -10.96
N ARG A 824 -23.96 12.86 -12.15
CA ARG A 824 -24.50 13.37 -13.41
C ARG A 824 -26.01 13.16 -13.51
N ARG A 825 -26.53 12.05 -12.94
CA ARG A 825 -27.94 11.66 -13.05
C ARG A 825 -28.87 12.63 -12.34
N VAL A 826 -30.17 12.49 -12.60
CA VAL A 826 -31.19 13.26 -11.88
C VAL A 826 -31.26 12.75 -10.42
N PRO A 827 -30.99 13.61 -9.43
CA PRO A 827 -30.99 13.21 -8.03
C PRO A 827 -32.38 12.83 -7.56
N PHE A 828 -32.46 11.93 -6.57
CA PHE A 828 -33.69 11.40 -5.95
C PHE A 828 -34.60 10.55 -6.86
N ILE A 829 -34.37 10.55 -8.17
CA ILE A 829 -35.16 9.78 -9.16
C ILE A 829 -34.29 8.68 -9.79
N GLN A 830 -33.12 9.05 -10.32
CA GLN A 830 -32.23 8.12 -11.04
C GLN A 830 -31.03 7.67 -10.21
N SER A 831 -30.62 8.47 -9.23
CA SER A 831 -29.56 8.13 -8.27
C SER A 831 -29.91 8.78 -6.94
N CYS A 832 -30.05 7.95 -5.91
CA CYS A 832 -30.41 8.39 -4.56
C CYS A 832 -29.20 8.35 -3.65
N ALA A 833 -29.10 9.38 -2.80
CA ALA A 833 -28.14 9.40 -1.72
C ALA A 833 -28.36 8.27 -0.73
N SER A 834 -27.29 7.88 -0.06
CA SER A 834 -27.39 6.94 1.04
C SER A 834 -28.28 7.50 2.15
N TRP A 835 -28.97 6.61 2.85
CA TRP A 835 -29.86 6.98 3.96
C TRP A 835 -29.17 7.87 5.02
N PRO A 836 -27.92 7.63 5.44
CA PRO A 836 -27.22 8.52 6.36
C PRO A 836 -27.08 9.95 5.82
N LEU A 837 -26.74 10.11 4.53
CA LEU A 837 -26.57 11.43 3.92
C LEU A 837 -27.90 12.18 3.82
N MET A 838 -28.98 11.47 3.47
CA MET A 838 -30.33 12.03 3.45
C MET A 838 -30.77 12.52 4.83
N ILE A 839 -30.59 11.70 5.86
CA ILE A 839 -30.97 12.03 7.23
C ILE A 839 -30.19 13.25 7.71
N MET A 840 -28.88 13.29 7.50
CA MET A 840 -28.05 14.44 7.89
C MET A 840 -28.45 15.73 7.18
N THR A 841 -28.78 15.65 5.88
CA THR A 841 -29.27 16.81 5.13
C THR A 841 -30.60 17.32 5.71
N VAL A 842 -31.55 16.43 5.97
CA VAL A 842 -32.85 16.80 6.55
C VAL A 842 -32.68 17.42 7.94
N ILE A 843 -31.84 16.83 8.79
CA ILE A 843 -31.54 17.39 10.13
C ILE A 843 -30.97 18.80 10.01
N VAL A 844 -29.98 19.01 9.14
CA VAL A 844 -29.36 20.33 8.98
C VAL A 844 -30.33 21.35 8.39
N MET A 845 -31.17 20.97 7.43
CA MET A 845 -32.21 21.85 6.90
C MET A 845 -33.23 22.25 7.98
N ILE A 846 -33.67 21.29 8.81
CA ILE A 846 -34.58 21.56 9.93
C ILE A 846 -33.93 22.51 10.94
N VAL A 847 -32.69 22.26 11.34
CA VAL A 847 -31.95 23.11 12.27
C VAL A 847 -31.76 24.51 11.68
N GLY A 848 -31.36 24.61 10.41
CA GLY A 848 -31.17 25.86 9.69
C GLY A 848 -32.44 26.72 9.62
N ILE A 849 -33.59 26.10 9.34
CA ILE A 849 -34.89 26.78 9.33
C ILE A 849 -35.34 27.14 10.75
N ALA A 850 -35.10 26.27 11.74
CA ALA A 850 -35.57 26.48 13.11
C ALA A 850 -34.76 27.54 13.87
N LEU A 851 -33.47 27.72 13.56
CA LEU A 851 -32.58 28.63 14.27
C LEU A 851 -33.11 30.08 14.36
N PRO A 852 -33.56 30.74 13.27
CA PRO A 852 -34.16 32.08 13.34
C PRO A 852 -35.46 32.19 14.15
N PHE A 853 -36.15 31.08 14.39
CA PHE A 853 -37.39 31.03 15.19
C PHE A 853 -37.15 30.55 16.63
N SER A 854 -35.93 30.13 16.93
CA SER A 854 -35.56 29.58 18.23
C SER A 854 -35.32 30.69 19.27
N PRO A 855 -35.36 30.38 20.57
CA PRO A 855 -34.93 31.31 21.62
C PRO A 855 -33.48 31.78 21.49
N LEU A 856 -32.66 31.06 20.70
CA LEU A 856 -31.28 31.39 20.40
C LEU A 856 -31.15 32.45 19.29
N ALA A 857 -32.24 32.81 18.59
CA ALA A 857 -32.19 33.73 17.46
C ALA A 857 -31.66 35.11 17.85
N SER A 858 -32.16 35.71 18.93
CA SER A 858 -31.72 37.04 19.42
C SER A 858 -30.23 37.06 19.76
N TYR A 859 -29.75 35.98 20.37
CA TYR A 859 -28.36 35.77 20.72
C TYR A 859 -27.45 35.63 19.49
N LEU A 860 -27.93 34.96 18.45
CA LEU A 860 -27.22 34.80 17.18
C LEU A 860 -27.40 36.00 16.23
N GLN A 861 -28.08 37.07 16.67
CA GLN A 861 -28.47 38.21 15.82
C GLN A 861 -29.26 37.77 14.56
N LEU A 862 -30.11 36.76 14.74
CA LEU A 862 -31.07 36.27 13.77
C LEU A 862 -32.49 36.73 14.12
N GLN A 863 -33.32 36.88 13.11
CA GLN A 863 -34.69 37.35 13.20
C GLN A 863 -35.63 36.36 12.52
N ALA A 864 -36.77 36.10 13.17
CA ALA A 864 -37.82 35.25 12.62
C ALA A 864 -38.32 35.80 11.28
N LEU A 865 -38.32 34.94 10.26
CA LEU A 865 -38.72 35.31 8.91
C LEU A 865 -40.26 35.29 8.78
N PRO A 866 -40.86 36.24 8.02
CA PRO A 866 -42.30 36.24 7.80
C PRO A 866 -42.74 34.99 7.02
N LEU A 867 -43.93 34.47 7.30
CA LEU A 867 -44.45 33.27 6.63
C LEU A 867 -44.55 33.43 5.10
N SER A 868 -44.70 34.66 4.60
CA SER A 868 -44.70 34.98 3.18
C SER A 868 -43.34 34.76 2.49
N TYR A 869 -42.24 34.60 3.24
CA TYR A 869 -40.91 34.30 2.71
C TYR A 869 -40.78 32.86 2.20
N PHE A 870 -41.40 31.89 2.87
CA PHE A 870 -41.20 30.47 2.58
C PHE A 870 -41.63 30.02 1.17
N PRO A 871 -42.74 30.52 0.59
CA PRO A 871 -43.05 30.23 -0.82
C PRO A 871 -41.95 30.69 -1.79
N TRP A 872 -41.34 31.85 -1.54
CA TRP A 872 -40.21 32.35 -2.34
C TRP A 872 -38.95 31.50 -2.14
N LEU A 873 -38.66 31.11 -0.91
CA LEU A 873 -37.57 30.18 -0.59
C LEU A 873 -37.70 28.88 -1.40
N VAL A 874 -38.88 28.27 -1.41
CA VAL A 874 -39.13 27.06 -2.20
C VAL A 874 -38.93 27.31 -3.70
N ALA A 875 -39.42 28.43 -4.23
CA ALA A 875 -39.23 28.79 -5.63
C ALA A 875 -37.76 29.00 -6.01
N ILE A 876 -36.99 29.67 -5.15
CA ILE A 876 -35.54 29.90 -5.33
C ILE A 876 -34.79 28.57 -5.31
N LEU A 877 -35.07 27.70 -4.34
CA LEU A 877 -34.42 26.38 -4.25
C LEU A 877 -34.79 25.47 -5.41
N ALA A 878 -36.07 25.46 -5.84
CA ALA A 878 -36.50 24.70 -7.01
C ALA A 878 -35.83 25.22 -8.29
N GLY A 879 -35.72 26.55 -8.46
CA GLY A 879 -34.98 27.18 -9.54
C GLY A 879 -33.50 26.78 -9.52
N TYR A 880 -32.88 26.78 -8.34
CA TYR A 880 -31.49 26.36 -8.14
C TYR A 880 -31.24 24.92 -8.56
N MET A 881 -32.09 23.99 -8.09
CA MET A 881 -32.01 22.58 -8.47
C MET A 881 -32.18 22.40 -9.98
N THR A 882 -33.13 23.11 -10.59
CA THR A 882 -33.41 23.02 -12.02
C THR A 882 -32.25 23.55 -12.86
N LEU A 883 -31.72 24.74 -12.53
CA LEU A 883 -30.59 25.33 -13.24
C LEU A 883 -29.33 24.46 -13.09
N THR A 884 -29.06 23.99 -11.88
CA THR A 884 -27.93 23.08 -11.61
C THR A 884 -28.04 21.81 -12.46
N GLN A 885 -29.23 21.21 -12.56
CA GLN A 885 -29.45 20.03 -13.39
C GLN A 885 -29.21 20.30 -14.89
N LEU A 886 -29.63 21.46 -15.40
CA LEU A 886 -29.39 21.87 -16.79
C LEU A 886 -27.89 22.07 -17.06
N VAL A 887 -27.19 22.77 -16.16
CA VAL A 887 -25.74 23.02 -16.29
C VAL A 887 -24.95 21.72 -16.21
N LYS A 888 -25.34 20.76 -15.35
CA LYS A 888 -24.75 19.40 -15.34
C LYS A 888 -24.81 18.73 -16.70
N GLY A 889 -25.98 18.81 -17.35
CA GLY A 889 -26.18 18.27 -18.70
C GLY A 889 -25.25 18.90 -19.74
N PHE A 890 -25.06 20.22 -19.69
CA PHE A 890 -24.15 20.96 -20.57
C PHE A 890 -22.68 20.63 -20.28
N TYR A 891 -22.25 20.73 -19.02
CA TYR A 891 -20.88 20.48 -18.59
C TYR A 891 -20.43 19.08 -18.97
N SER A 892 -21.27 18.07 -18.70
CA SER A 892 -20.95 16.67 -19.02
C SER A 892 -20.79 16.42 -20.51
N ARG A 893 -21.51 17.14 -21.39
CA ARG A 893 -21.36 16.99 -22.86
C ARG A 893 -20.07 17.65 -23.37
N ARG A 894 -19.64 18.74 -22.73
CA ARG A 894 -18.49 19.53 -23.19
C ARG A 894 -17.15 19.07 -22.63
N TYR A 895 -17.11 18.68 -21.36
CA TYR A 895 -15.87 18.39 -20.64
C TYR A 895 -15.78 16.97 -20.09
N GLY A 896 -16.86 16.19 -20.16
CA GLY A 896 -16.98 14.96 -19.39
C GLY A 896 -17.35 15.22 -17.92
N TRP A 897 -17.84 14.20 -17.23
CA TRP A 897 -18.23 14.30 -15.81
C TRP A 897 -17.13 13.81 -14.85
N GLN A 898 -16.38 12.80 -15.29
CA GLN A 898 -15.32 12.16 -14.51
C GLN A 898 -14.06 12.99 -14.58
#